data_AF-A0AAD4U8L4-F1
#
_entry.id   AF-A0AAD4U8L4-F1
#
_cell.length_a   1.000
_cell.length_b   1.000
_cell.length_c   1.000
_cell.angle_alpha   90.00
_cell.angle_beta   90.00
_cell.angle_gamma   90.00
#
_symmetry.space_group_name_H-M   'P 1'
#
loop_
_entity.id
_entity.type
_entity.pdbx_description
1 polymer ?
#
loop_
_entity_poly.entity_id
_entity_poly.type
_entity_poly.pdbx_seq_one_letter_code
_entity_poly.pdbx_strand_id
1 'polypeptide(L)'
;MHAPGLALPGVVFPAGPAATRSLKCGVRGAGCAVTVCDLSRPQLLVTLDLGTELGMARARLPPVPLCSPCPTPLCTCRLLPKLSCPDAFSPGQTPAGSLALSAAKSILPRSSIMGVRGLHGFVASSCPHVCTVVNFKELAERHRSQHPGGTPAVVVDAMCCLRYWYTPESWVCGGQWREYYSSLREFVSAFTAVGIKLIFFFDGMVEQSKRGEWVKRRLKNNREIAKIFHHIKSHREQPGRNMFFIPSGLAVFTRFALKALGQETLCSLQEADYEVASYGFQNNCLGILGEDTDYLIYDTCPYFSISELSLDSLDTVMLCREKLSQSLGLRLADLPLLACLLGNDVVPEGMFESFRYKCLTSYASVRESCDRKGNVILAVADHISKVLRLHQGEKKLEEMLPLGPNKALFYKGVASYLLPGQKSPWFIQTPKDVVTLDKQVLSMSSDPESKQEVPMCMDPESRQKLPVGTDPECNLEAAVCANTEVKQEDLVNMGLEAKHQVTVVSDPEILKVARAQHVRAESYLVYGVMSSGEVECSSSLEDATDQALPSQAFVYRPVRQRVYSLLLGGGGGGSSTGPAVKEWFVYSGNPLRQPDLVRPLQMNLPGGTPSLRQLWLSQEPGIQAQRLDTLLACFDLSSSREELQAVERPFQALCCLLVYLFVQVDTLCLEDLHAFIAQALCLQGKPAVELADLQLDHIDPRAVQLATLLVRGLTTLVLVNGACGSPWEMADFMPWHLFDGKLFHQKYLQSEKGYTAEVLVEQNRSHVTRFHTLKSVVCKACGKENRPIVSRRHWRPHHAGRWGRQGSSSHGTSSGYSRSGHGQHWRDQGPGSRQYEPDQWRRY
;
A
#
# COMPACT_ATOMS: atom_id res chain seq x y z
N MET A 1 -53.71 -36.13 13.09
CA MET A 1 -54.84 -36.64 13.91
C MET A 1 -54.98 -35.75 15.15
N HIS A 2 -56.21 -35.59 15.66
CA HIS A 2 -56.59 -35.04 16.98
C HIS A 2 -55.93 -33.74 17.54
N ALA A 3 -56.78 -32.72 17.74
CA ALA A 3 -56.71 -31.77 18.88
C ALA A 3 -57.40 -32.41 20.12
N PRO A 4 -57.43 -31.84 21.37
CA PRO A 4 -57.66 -30.43 21.78
C PRO A 4 -56.60 -29.92 22.81
N GLY A 5 -56.69 -28.80 23.56
CA GLY A 5 -57.66 -27.67 23.63
C GLY A 5 -58.40 -27.52 24.98
N LEU A 6 -58.28 -26.35 25.64
CA LEU A 6 -59.05 -25.82 26.82
C LEU A 6 -58.67 -24.30 26.94
N ALA A 7 -59.56 -23.30 26.79
CA ALA A 7 -60.62 -22.77 27.70
C ALA A 7 -60.06 -22.02 28.94
N LEU A 8 -60.09 -20.68 29.05
CA LEU A 8 -61.21 -19.69 29.20
C LEU A 8 -61.76 -19.58 30.66
N PRO A 9 -62.42 -18.46 31.08
CA PRO A 9 -62.66 -17.17 30.40
C PRO A 9 -62.06 -15.94 31.14
N GLY A 10 -61.78 -14.82 30.45
CA GLY A 10 -62.75 -13.73 30.25
C GLY A 10 -62.22 -12.42 30.90
N VAL A 11 -62.88 -11.25 30.89
CA VAL A 11 -64.11 -10.75 30.21
C VAL A 11 -63.97 -9.22 30.09
N VAL A 12 -64.33 -8.58 28.96
CA VAL A 12 -65.31 -7.46 28.80
C VAL A 12 -65.12 -6.74 27.45
N PHE A 13 -66.19 -6.20 26.87
CA PHE A 13 -66.26 -5.28 25.72
C PHE A 13 -67.54 -4.41 25.87
N PRO A 14 -67.61 -3.17 25.34
CA PRO A 14 -68.11 -2.90 23.96
C PRO A 14 -67.41 -1.70 23.27
N ALA A 15 -67.65 -1.25 22.02
CA ALA A 15 -68.17 -1.74 20.72
C ALA A 15 -67.58 -0.76 19.65
N GLY A 16 -67.41 -1.02 18.33
CA GLY A 16 -68.30 -1.63 17.32
C GLY A 16 -69.12 -0.53 16.59
N PRO A 17 -69.48 -0.65 15.28
CA PRO A 17 -69.27 -1.70 14.25
C PRO A 17 -68.23 -1.21 13.17
N ALA A 18 -68.22 -1.45 11.84
CA ALA A 18 -69.12 -2.13 10.88
C ALA A 18 -68.44 -2.56 9.54
N ALA A 19 -68.91 -3.68 8.95
CA ALA A 19 -69.47 -3.89 7.59
C ALA A 19 -68.95 -3.13 6.32
N THR A 20 -68.86 -3.70 5.09
CA THR A 20 -69.22 -5.06 4.55
C THR A 20 -68.72 -5.34 3.12
N ARG A 21 -68.60 -6.64 2.75
CA ARG A 21 -68.65 -7.30 1.40
C ARG A 21 -67.50 -7.00 0.38
N SER A 22 -66.92 -7.92 -0.42
CA SER A 22 -67.10 -9.35 -0.82
C SER A 22 -67.66 -9.62 -2.23
N LEU A 23 -67.27 -10.78 -2.82
CA LEU A 23 -67.48 -11.32 -4.21
C LEU A 23 -66.47 -10.78 -5.26
N LYS A 24 -65.64 -11.53 -6.00
CA LYS A 24 -65.35 -12.98 -6.24
C LYS A 24 -66.00 -13.64 -7.49
N CYS A 25 -65.19 -14.44 -8.20
CA CYS A 25 -65.43 -15.23 -9.45
C CYS A 25 -65.45 -14.41 -10.78
N GLY A 26 -64.88 -14.90 -11.90
CA GLY A 26 -64.03 -16.09 -12.11
C GLY A 26 -63.96 -16.58 -13.59
N VAL A 27 -63.50 -17.83 -13.79
CA VAL A 27 -63.70 -18.71 -14.98
C VAL A 27 -62.63 -18.71 -16.13
N ARG A 28 -61.82 -19.80 -16.15
CA ARG A 28 -61.13 -20.50 -17.28
C ARG A 28 -60.07 -19.72 -18.11
N GLY A 29 -59.05 -20.37 -18.70
CA GLY A 29 -58.61 -21.78 -18.56
C GLY A 29 -57.66 -22.23 -19.67
N ALA A 30 -56.70 -23.12 -19.33
CA ALA A 30 -55.60 -23.67 -20.17
C ALA A 30 -54.52 -22.66 -20.64
N GLY A 31 -53.24 -23.05 -20.76
CA GLY A 31 -52.61 -24.28 -20.25
C GLY A 31 -51.31 -24.69 -20.95
N CYS A 32 -50.15 -24.40 -20.35
CA CYS A 32 -48.89 -25.14 -20.55
C CYS A 32 -47.91 -24.89 -19.39
N ALA A 33 -47.05 -25.85 -19.05
CA ALA A 33 -46.02 -25.71 -18.01
C ALA A 33 -44.86 -24.80 -18.51
N VAL A 34 -44.18 -23.96 -17.72
CA VAL A 34 -43.67 -24.04 -16.33
C VAL A 34 -42.42 -24.92 -16.19
N THR A 35 -41.28 -24.24 -15.97
CA THR A 35 -40.15 -24.73 -15.17
C THR A 35 -39.67 -23.54 -14.34
N VAL A 36 -39.31 -23.77 -13.07
CA VAL A 36 -39.03 -22.71 -12.09
C VAL A 36 -37.53 -22.65 -11.79
N CYS A 37 -36.97 -21.45 -11.71
CA CYS A 37 -35.74 -21.15 -10.97
C CYS A 37 -35.95 -19.88 -10.14
N ASP A 38 -35.39 -19.86 -8.93
CA ASP A 38 -35.74 -18.93 -7.87
C ASP A 38 -34.94 -17.62 -7.91
N LEU A 39 -35.52 -16.53 -7.37
CA LEU A 39 -34.89 -15.21 -7.29
C LEU A 39 -35.22 -14.54 -5.94
N SER A 40 -34.25 -14.57 -5.02
CA SER A 40 -34.37 -13.94 -3.70
C SER A 40 -33.09 -13.20 -3.28
N ARG A 41 -32.88 -12.00 -3.85
CA ARG A 41 -32.04 -10.94 -3.27
C ARG A 41 -32.95 -9.83 -2.74
N PRO A 42 -32.89 -9.43 -1.46
CA PRO A 42 -33.53 -8.20 -1.01
C PRO A 42 -32.69 -6.98 -1.38
N GLN A 43 -33.19 -6.12 -2.25
CA GLN A 43 -32.77 -4.71 -2.30
C GLN A 43 -33.62 -3.93 -1.30
N LEU A 44 -33.00 -3.15 -0.41
CA LEU A 44 -33.73 -2.22 0.44
C LEU A 44 -33.75 -0.84 -0.21
N LEU A 45 -34.92 -0.40 -0.65
CA LEU A 45 -35.15 0.91 -1.23
C LEU A 45 -35.29 1.94 -0.10
N VAL A 46 -34.51 3.02 -0.13
CA VAL A 46 -34.71 4.18 0.76
C VAL A 46 -35.31 5.31 -0.07
N THR A 47 -36.63 5.48 0.03
CA THR A 47 -37.34 6.63 -0.54
C THR A 47 -37.14 7.86 0.35
N LEU A 48 -36.43 8.87 -0.16
CA LEU A 48 -36.47 10.22 0.39
C LEU A 48 -37.55 11.02 -0.34
N ASP A 49 -38.45 11.62 0.44
CA ASP A 49 -39.68 12.23 -0.06
C ASP A 49 -39.42 13.66 -0.57
N LEU A 50 -39.91 13.98 -1.77
CA LEU A 50 -39.65 15.25 -2.48
C LEU A 50 -40.88 16.17 -2.44
N GLY A 51 -41.29 16.54 -1.24
CA GLY A 51 -42.38 17.50 -1.00
C GLY A 51 -42.05 18.89 -1.57
N THR A 52 -42.63 19.23 -2.73
CA THR A 52 -42.48 20.52 -3.39
C THR A 52 -43.80 21.29 -3.37
N GLU A 53 -43.93 22.29 -2.51
CA GLU A 53 -45.02 23.30 -2.61
C GLU A 53 -44.48 24.63 -3.14
N LEU A 54 -45.15 25.16 -4.18
CA LEU A 54 -44.84 26.44 -4.82
C LEU A 54 -45.80 27.53 -4.35
N GLY A 55 -45.43 28.25 -3.28
CA GLY A 55 -46.17 29.43 -2.79
C GLY A 55 -45.53 30.75 -3.22
N MET A 56 -46.08 31.43 -4.24
CA MET A 56 -45.64 32.79 -4.60
C MET A 56 -46.15 33.84 -3.61
N ALA A 57 -45.26 34.63 -3.01
CA ALA A 57 -45.61 35.86 -2.29
C ALA A 57 -44.52 36.95 -2.45
N ARG A 58 -44.93 38.21 -2.65
CA ARG A 58 -44.05 39.39 -2.81
C ARG A 58 -43.95 40.19 -1.49
N ALA A 59 -42.74 40.37 -0.96
CA ALA A 59 -42.38 41.45 -0.03
C ALA A 59 -40.87 41.78 -0.20
N ARG A 60 -40.49 42.96 -0.72
CA ARG A 60 -40.32 44.26 -0.04
C ARG A 60 -39.15 44.30 0.98
N LEU A 61 -38.09 45.01 0.59
CA LEU A 61 -36.94 45.40 1.43
C LEU A 61 -37.31 46.48 2.47
N PRO A 62 -36.71 46.43 3.68
CA PRO A 62 -36.39 47.59 4.52
C PRO A 62 -34.86 47.87 4.58
N PRO A 63 -34.39 49.02 5.10
CA PRO A 63 -33.21 49.70 4.53
C PRO A 63 -31.93 49.78 5.40
N VAL A 64 -30.86 50.28 4.77
CA VAL A 64 -29.55 50.62 5.34
C VAL A 64 -29.52 52.06 5.90
N PRO A 65 -28.89 52.33 7.07
CA PRO A 65 -28.54 53.67 7.55
C PRO A 65 -27.10 54.10 7.16
N LEU A 66 -26.81 55.40 7.17
CA LEU A 66 -25.62 56.03 6.55
C LEU A 66 -24.63 56.72 7.54
N CYS A 67 -23.35 56.69 7.16
CA CYS A 67 -22.28 57.69 7.37
C CYS A 67 -21.77 58.12 8.78
N SER A 68 -20.50 57.73 9.04
CA SER A 68 -19.36 58.63 9.41
C SER A 68 -19.32 59.28 10.82
N PRO A 69 -18.16 59.83 11.31
CA PRO A 69 -16.82 59.96 10.69
C PRO A 69 -15.63 59.36 11.52
N CYS A 70 -14.40 59.73 11.14
CA CYS A 70 -13.09 59.29 11.69
C CYS A 70 -12.71 60.00 13.03
N PRO A 71 -11.68 59.56 13.80
CA PRO A 71 -10.28 59.86 13.43
C PRO A 71 -9.23 58.74 13.71
N THR A 72 -8.01 58.94 13.20
CA THR A 72 -6.80 58.11 13.38
C THR A 72 -5.98 58.50 14.63
N PRO A 73 -4.94 57.72 15.02
CA PRO A 73 -3.58 58.13 14.60
C PRO A 73 -2.55 56.99 14.35
N LEU A 74 -1.58 57.28 13.47
CA LEU A 74 -0.14 56.87 13.45
C LEU A 74 0.23 55.37 13.68
N CYS A 75 1.09 54.73 12.87
CA CYS A 75 2.46 55.21 12.64
C CYS A 75 3.14 54.72 11.33
N THR A 76 4.11 55.53 10.90
CA THR A 76 5.00 55.50 9.73
C THR A 76 5.59 54.18 9.22
N CYS A 77 5.68 54.07 7.88
CA CYS A 77 6.79 53.40 7.16
C CYS A 77 7.37 54.34 6.07
N ARG A 78 8.69 54.31 5.83
CA ARG A 78 9.40 55.05 4.76
C ARG A 78 9.61 54.11 3.55
N LEU A 79 9.35 54.54 2.30
CA LEU A 79 10.31 55.10 1.32
C LEU A 79 11.59 54.25 1.16
N LEU A 80 12.13 53.88 -0.01
CA LEU A 80 11.89 54.10 -1.47
C LEU A 80 12.87 53.13 -2.23
N PRO A 81 13.07 53.13 -3.58
CA PRO A 81 12.32 53.69 -4.71
C PRO A 81 11.98 52.66 -5.84
N LYS A 82 11.41 53.16 -6.96
CA LYS A 82 11.26 52.42 -8.24
C LYS A 82 12.44 52.72 -9.19
N LEU A 83 12.69 51.78 -10.11
CA LEU A 83 13.31 51.97 -11.43
C LEU A 83 12.56 51.03 -12.39
N SER A 84 12.21 51.30 -13.65
CA SER A 84 12.01 52.50 -14.49
C SER A 84 12.00 51.94 -15.92
N CYS A 85 10.83 51.91 -16.58
CA CYS A 85 10.72 51.53 -18.00
C CYS A 85 10.65 52.78 -18.88
N PRO A 86 11.10 52.72 -20.14
CA PRO A 86 10.65 53.62 -21.19
C PRO A 86 9.76 52.90 -22.23
N ASP A 87 8.65 53.56 -22.53
CA ASP A 87 8.00 53.81 -23.84
C ASP A 87 8.59 53.22 -25.14
N ALA A 88 7.84 53.05 -26.25
CA ALA A 88 6.41 52.87 -26.52
C ALA A 88 6.23 52.73 -28.06
N PHE A 89 5.33 51.87 -28.55
CA PHE A 89 4.73 51.97 -29.91
C PHE A 89 3.44 51.14 -30.00
N SER A 90 2.58 51.42 -30.98
CA SER A 90 1.22 50.84 -31.12
C SER A 90 1.01 50.16 -32.50
N PRO A 91 -0.20 49.73 -32.91
CA PRO A 91 -0.52 48.29 -32.97
C PRO A 91 -0.75 47.72 -34.38
N GLY A 92 -0.57 46.41 -34.57
CA GLY A 92 -0.74 45.75 -35.87
C GLY A 92 -1.08 44.24 -35.84
N GLN A 93 -2.36 43.95 -36.11
CA GLN A 93 -2.92 42.78 -36.81
C GLN A 93 -2.62 41.31 -36.40
N THR A 94 -3.73 40.57 -36.23
CA THR A 94 -3.94 39.10 -36.38
C THR A 94 -3.26 38.11 -35.41
N PRO A 95 -4.01 37.12 -34.86
CA PRO A 95 -3.47 36.10 -33.98
C PRO A 95 -3.00 34.85 -34.74
N ALA A 96 -1.73 34.47 -34.59
CA ALA A 96 -1.23 33.14 -34.91
C ALA A 96 -1.12 32.30 -33.62
N GLY A 97 -1.79 31.15 -33.58
CA GLY A 97 -1.86 30.32 -32.39
C GLY A 97 -0.55 29.58 -32.09
N SER A 98 0.20 30.03 -31.09
CA SER A 98 1.28 29.25 -30.47
C SER A 98 1.36 29.57 -28.97
N LEU A 99 0.54 28.87 -28.17
CA LEU A 99 0.67 28.92 -26.72
C LEU A 99 1.89 28.09 -26.30
N ALA A 100 2.92 28.79 -25.81
CA ALA A 100 4.15 28.17 -25.35
C ALA A 100 3.91 27.34 -24.08
N LEU A 101 3.75 26.02 -24.27
CA LEU A 101 3.65 25.01 -23.20
C LEU A 101 5.02 24.75 -22.55
N SER A 102 5.66 25.81 -22.05
CA SER A 102 6.94 25.79 -21.34
C SER A 102 7.16 27.10 -20.57
N ALA A 103 6.73 27.16 -19.29
CA ALA A 103 7.26 28.08 -18.27
C ALA A 103 6.67 27.95 -16.83
N ALA A 104 5.78 26.98 -16.49
CA ALA A 104 5.32 26.83 -15.09
C ALA A 104 4.74 25.43 -14.76
N LYS A 105 5.58 24.48 -14.31
CA LYS A 105 5.16 23.28 -13.54
C LYS A 105 6.30 22.39 -13.00
N SER A 106 7.55 22.57 -13.44
CA SER A 106 8.70 21.72 -13.09
C SER A 106 9.26 21.93 -11.66
N ILE A 107 8.41 21.97 -10.63
CA ILE A 107 8.79 22.13 -9.22
C ILE A 107 8.22 20.96 -8.38
N LEU A 108 8.56 19.73 -8.79
CA LEU A 108 8.43 18.52 -7.97
C LEU A 108 9.80 17.85 -7.82
N PRO A 109 10.11 17.24 -6.66
CA PRO A 109 11.43 16.68 -6.41
C PRO A 109 11.69 15.44 -7.27
N ARG A 110 12.94 15.28 -7.75
CA ARG A 110 13.43 14.10 -8.49
C ARG A 110 13.54 12.86 -7.58
N SER A 111 12.41 12.36 -7.08
CA SER A 111 12.26 11.09 -6.39
C SER A 111 11.71 10.02 -7.34
N SER A 112 12.60 9.18 -7.86
CA SER A 112 12.33 8.04 -8.75
C SER A 112 11.43 8.36 -9.96
N ILE A 113 12.06 8.74 -11.07
CA ILE A 113 11.55 8.37 -12.39
C ILE A 113 11.56 6.84 -12.42
N MET A 114 10.44 6.24 -12.81
CA MET A 114 10.26 4.79 -12.92
C MET A 114 10.36 4.33 -14.38
N GLY A 115 10.51 3.03 -14.59
CA GLY A 115 10.74 2.42 -15.91
C GLY A 115 12.09 2.75 -16.55
N VAL A 116 12.14 2.63 -17.88
CA VAL A 116 13.36 2.69 -18.71
C VAL A 116 14.23 3.90 -18.40
N ARG A 117 15.50 3.63 -18.07
CA ARG A 117 16.42 4.66 -17.55
C ARG A 117 16.67 5.80 -18.52
N GLY A 118 16.08 6.96 -18.19
CA GLY A 118 16.23 8.21 -18.93
C GLY A 118 15.14 8.46 -19.98
N LEU A 119 14.26 7.50 -20.26
CA LEU A 119 13.26 7.61 -21.32
C LEU A 119 12.28 8.76 -21.09
N HIS A 120 11.76 8.92 -19.87
CA HIS A 120 10.92 10.08 -19.49
C HIS A 120 11.58 11.42 -19.82
N GLY A 121 12.86 11.60 -19.43
CA GLY A 121 13.61 12.81 -19.69
C GLY A 121 13.89 13.05 -21.18
N PHE A 122 14.11 11.98 -21.95
CA PHE A 122 14.27 12.05 -23.40
C PHE A 122 12.96 12.43 -24.12
N VAL A 123 11.83 11.82 -23.76
CA VAL A 123 10.52 12.18 -24.33
C VAL A 123 10.20 13.64 -24.06
N ALA A 124 10.33 14.09 -22.80
CA ALA A 124 10.01 15.46 -22.41
C ALA A 124 10.92 16.55 -23.03
N SER A 125 12.22 16.26 -23.23
CA SER A 125 13.18 17.25 -23.74
C SER A 125 13.46 17.17 -25.24
N SER A 126 13.51 15.96 -25.79
CA SER A 126 14.13 15.67 -27.09
C SER A 126 13.11 15.23 -28.15
N CYS A 127 11.96 14.69 -27.72
CA CYS A 127 10.89 14.20 -28.59
C CYS A 127 9.49 14.68 -28.14
N PRO A 128 9.25 15.97 -27.84
CA PRO A 128 7.99 16.45 -27.27
C PRO A 128 6.76 16.19 -28.16
N HIS A 129 6.94 15.99 -29.46
CA HIS A 129 5.87 15.63 -30.39
C HIS A 129 5.27 14.23 -30.15
N VAL A 130 5.96 13.35 -29.41
CA VAL A 130 5.45 12.06 -28.89
C VAL A 130 4.22 12.27 -28.01
N CYS A 131 4.24 13.33 -27.21
CA CYS A 131 3.11 13.77 -26.40
C CYS A 131 2.01 14.36 -27.30
N THR A 132 0.77 14.02 -27.00
CA THR A 132 -0.42 14.50 -27.72
C THR A 132 -1.49 14.82 -26.69
N VAL A 133 -1.99 16.06 -26.65
CA VAL A 133 -3.12 16.39 -25.76
C VAL A 133 -4.38 15.69 -26.27
N VAL A 134 -5.11 15.04 -25.37
CA VAL A 134 -6.34 14.30 -25.65
C VAL A 134 -7.36 14.54 -24.55
N ASN A 135 -8.64 14.46 -24.90
CA ASN A 135 -9.74 14.57 -23.95
C ASN A 135 -10.39 13.19 -23.70
N PHE A 136 -10.50 12.76 -22.44
CA PHE A 136 -11.06 11.45 -22.11
C PHE A 136 -12.53 11.28 -22.51
N LYS A 137 -13.34 12.35 -22.50
CA LYS A 137 -14.74 12.30 -22.92
C LYS A 137 -14.84 11.96 -24.41
N GLU A 138 -14.08 12.67 -25.25
CA GLU A 138 -14.04 12.38 -26.69
C GLU A 138 -13.54 10.96 -26.97
N LEU A 139 -12.50 10.51 -26.25
CA LEU A 139 -11.98 9.15 -26.38
C LEU A 139 -13.06 8.11 -26.03
N ALA A 140 -13.81 8.32 -24.94
CA ALA A 140 -14.90 7.43 -24.55
C ALA A 140 -16.06 7.41 -25.56
N GLU A 141 -16.38 8.56 -26.19
CA GLU A 141 -17.36 8.65 -27.28
C GLU A 141 -16.91 7.89 -28.54
N ARG A 142 -15.62 8.03 -28.93
CA ARG A 142 -15.01 7.27 -30.03
C ARG A 142 -15.00 5.76 -29.73
N HIS A 143 -14.63 5.36 -28.52
CA HIS A 143 -14.57 3.95 -28.09
C HIS A 143 -15.96 3.29 -28.12
N ARG A 144 -17.00 3.95 -27.59
CA ARG A 144 -18.40 3.48 -27.67
C ARG A 144 -18.90 3.33 -29.11
N SER A 145 -18.41 4.15 -30.03
CA SER A 145 -18.74 4.08 -31.46
C SER A 145 -18.06 2.91 -32.17
N GLN A 146 -16.88 2.49 -31.70
CA GLN A 146 -16.10 1.36 -32.23
C GLN A 146 -16.49 0.01 -31.60
N HIS A 147 -16.94 0.03 -30.34
CA HIS A 147 -17.28 -1.17 -29.57
C HIS A 147 -18.72 -1.08 -29.00
N PRO A 148 -19.77 -1.24 -29.83
CA PRO A 148 -21.15 -1.18 -29.37
C PRO A 148 -21.43 -2.16 -28.21
N GLY A 149 -21.96 -1.65 -27.09
CA GLY A 149 -22.19 -2.42 -25.86
C GLY A 149 -20.98 -2.51 -24.92
N GLY A 150 -19.78 -2.12 -25.36
CA GLY A 150 -18.60 -1.97 -24.51
C GLY A 150 -18.72 -0.73 -23.60
N THR A 151 -18.35 -0.88 -22.33
CA THR A 151 -18.17 0.27 -21.43
C THR A 151 -16.72 0.74 -21.52
N PRO A 152 -16.42 2.01 -21.88
CA PRO A 152 -15.07 2.54 -21.87
C PRO A 152 -14.43 2.39 -20.49
N ALA A 153 -13.23 1.81 -20.44
CA ALA A 153 -12.53 1.48 -19.21
C ALA A 153 -11.12 2.04 -19.23
N VAL A 154 -10.68 2.72 -18.17
CA VAL A 154 -9.30 3.15 -17.97
C VAL A 154 -8.69 2.31 -16.85
N VAL A 155 -7.54 1.69 -17.14
CA VAL A 155 -6.73 1.00 -16.14
C VAL A 155 -5.84 2.05 -15.47
N VAL A 156 -5.73 2.02 -14.14
CA VAL A 156 -5.00 3.02 -13.38
C VAL A 156 -3.89 2.35 -12.58
N ASP A 157 -2.65 2.75 -12.84
CA ASP A 157 -1.52 2.49 -11.94
C ASP A 157 -1.71 3.37 -10.70
N ALA A 158 -2.31 2.82 -9.66
CA ALA A 158 -2.68 3.61 -8.50
C ALA A 158 -1.45 4.07 -7.71
N MET A 159 -0.33 3.34 -7.77
CA MET A 159 0.84 3.57 -6.93
C MET A 159 1.67 4.78 -7.39
N CYS A 160 1.79 5.01 -8.69
CA CYS A 160 2.32 6.28 -9.21
C CYS A 160 1.32 7.44 -8.99
N CYS A 161 0.01 7.19 -9.09
CA CYS A 161 -1.02 8.21 -8.97
C CYS A 161 -1.20 8.79 -7.55
N LEU A 162 -0.86 8.04 -6.48
CA LEU A 162 -1.01 8.44 -5.07
C LEU A 162 -0.52 9.87 -4.75
N ARG A 163 0.54 10.34 -5.41
CA ARG A 163 1.11 11.67 -5.16
C ARG A 163 0.27 12.82 -5.71
N TYR A 164 -0.48 12.56 -6.78
CA TYR A 164 -1.30 13.54 -7.48
C TYR A 164 -2.70 13.62 -6.86
N TRP A 165 -3.26 12.48 -6.43
CA TRP A 165 -4.49 12.46 -5.61
C TRP A 165 -4.31 13.07 -4.22
N TYR A 166 -3.10 13.07 -3.66
CA TYR A 166 -2.82 13.76 -2.40
C TYR A 166 -2.66 15.27 -2.62
N THR A 167 -3.78 15.91 -2.95
CA THR A 167 -3.99 17.37 -3.03
C THR A 167 -3.85 18.12 -1.69
N PRO A 168 -4.07 17.54 -0.48
CA PRO A 168 -4.02 18.35 0.75
C PRO A 168 -2.66 18.97 1.02
N GLU A 169 -2.65 20.26 1.37
CA GLU A 169 -1.40 20.98 1.64
C GLU A 169 -0.71 20.51 2.93
N SER A 170 -1.46 20.06 3.94
CA SER A 170 -0.92 19.52 5.18
C SER A 170 -0.75 18.00 5.11
N TRP A 171 0.49 17.54 5.15
CA TRP A 171 0.88 16.13 5.02
C TRP A 171 1.74 15.63 6.17
N VAL A 172 2.53 16.48 6.85
CA VAL A 172 3.37 16.02 7.98
C VAL A 172 2.55 15.60 9.20
N CYS A 173 1.35 16.15 9.39
CA CYS A 173 0.52 15.90 10.57
C CYS A 173 -0.15 14.50 10.60
N GLY A 174 0.41 13.50 9.89
CA GLY A 174 -0.21 12.18 9.68
C GLY A 174 -1.25 12.13 8.56
N GLY A 175 -1.47 13.24 7.84
CA GLY A 175 -2.37 13.35 6.67
C GLY A 175 -3.78 13.90 6.97
N GLN A 176 -4.38 14.61 6.01
CA GLN A 176 -5.77 15.07 6.04
C GLN A 176 -6.63 14.03 5.32
N TRP A 177 -7.22 13.10 6.07
CA TRP A 177 -7.85 11.92 5.48
C TRP A 177 -9.25 12.23 4.94
N ARG A 178 -9.97 13.19 5.55
CA ARG A 178 -11.29 13.60 5.06
C ARG A 178 -11.20 14.43 3.78
N GLU A 179 -10.20 15.29 3.68
CA GLU A 179 -9.87 16.09 2.49
C GLU A 179 -9.41 15.19 1.33
N TYR A 180 -8.52 14.23 1.61
CA TYR A 180 -8.08 13.23 0.64
C TYR A 180 -9.22 12.34 0.15
N TYR A 181 -10.14 11.90 1.02
CA TYR A 181 -11.31 11.11 0.62
C TYR A 181 -12.27 11.92 -0.28
N SER A 182 -12.42 13.23 -0.05
CA SER A 182 -13.16 14.11 -0.97
C SER A 182 -12.50 14.17 -2.34
N SER A 183 -11.17 14.35 -2.37
CA SER A 183 -10.38 14.45 -3.60
C SER A 183 -10.45 13.16 -4.44
N LEU A 184 -10.42 11.99 -3.81
CA LEU A 184 -10.64 10.70 -4.48
C LEU A 184 -12.07 10.57 -5.03
N ARG A 185 -13.08 11.03 -4.28
CA ARG A 185 -14.49 11.03 -4.73
C ARG A 185 -14.69 11.94 -5.93
N GLU A 186 -14.10 13.13 -5.93
CA GLU A 186 -14.14 14.09 -7.03
C GLU A 186 -13.46 13.52 -8.28
N PHE A 187 -12.26 12.93 -8.12
CA PHE A 187 -11.55 12.20 -9.18
C PHE A 187 -12.42 11.10 -9.80
N VAL A 188 -12.98 10.20 -8.98
CA VAL A 188 -13.87 9.12 -9.44
C VAL A 188 -15.13 9.66 -10.13
N SER A 189 -15.71 10.73 -9.60
CA SER A 189 -16.97 11.29 -10.10
C SER A 189 -16.81 11.90 -11.49
N ALA A 190 -15.69 12.57 -11.79
CA ALA A 190 -15.45 13.18 -13.09
C ALA A 190 -15.42 12.14 -14.23
N PHE A 191 -14.67 11.05 -14.06
CA PHE A 191 -14.64 9.93 -15.03
C PHE A 191 -16.00 9.20 -15.12
N THR A 192 -16.65 8.98 -13.97
CA THR A 192 -17.96 8.29 -13.92
C THR A 192 -19.02 9.11 -14.67
N ALA A 193 -19.01 10.45 -14.55
CA ALA A 193 -19.97 11.35 -15.20
C ALA A 193 -19.91 11.33 -16.74
N VAL A 194 -18.77 10.96 -17.34
CA VAL A 194 -18.62 10.75 -18.80
C VAL A 194 -18.76 9.28 -19.22
N GLY A 195 -19.15 8.40 -18.30
CA GLY A 195 -19.37 6.98 -18.53
C GLY A 195 -18.08 6.19 -18.75
N ILE A 196 -17.00 6.53 -18.04
CA ILE A 196 -15.75 5.77 -18.01
C ILE A 196 -15.68 4.97 -16.70
N LYS A 197 -15.46 3.66 -16.80
CA LYS A 197 -15.13 2.79 -15.66
C LYS A 197 -13.64 2.94 -15.32
N LEU A 198 -13.31 3.05 -14.04
CA LEU A 198 -11.94 3.01 -13.54
C LEU A 198 -11.65 1.63 -12.92
N ILE A 199 -10.46 1.08 -13.23
CA ILE A 199 -9.94 -0.16 -12.62
C ILE A 199 -8.56 0.14 -12.06
N PHE A 200 -8.41 0.07 -10.74
CA PHE A 200 -7.21 0.52 -10.03
C PHE A 200 -6.33 -0.66 -9.63
N PHE A 201 -5.11 -0.72 -10.16
CA PHE A 201 -4.10 -1.68 -9.75
C PHE A 201 -3.14 -1.08 -8.73
N PHE A 202 -2.79 -1.88 -7.72
CA PHE A 202 -1.78 -1.54 -6.72
C PHE A 202 -0.71 -2.63 -6.61
N ASP A 203 0.51 -2.25 -6.25
CA ASP A 203 1.60 -3.17 -5.89
C ASP A 203 1.12 -4.24 -4.89
N GLY A 204 1.36 -5.50 -5.24
CA GLY A 204 1.32 -6.64 -4.32
C GLY A 204 2.58 -6.75 -3.47
N MET A 205 3.27 -7.89 -3.60
CA MET A 205 4.52 -8.19 -2.91
C MET A 205 5.73 -7.75 -3.76
N VAL A 206 6.77 -7.20 -3.14
CA VAL A 206 7.98 -6.76 -3.85
C VAL A 206 8.81 -7.98 -4.28
N GLU A 207 9.02 -8.16 -5.59
CA GLU A 207 9.86 -9.25 -6.11
C GLU A 207 11.26 -9.26 -5.48
N GLN A 208 11.83 -10.46 -5.33
CA GLN A 208 13.24 -10.66 -4.99
C GLN A 208 14.17 -9.92 -5.99
N SER A 209 13.78 -9.83 -7.26
CA SER A 209 14.43 -9.03 -8.31
C SER A 209 14.55 -7.54 -7.90
N LYS A 210 13.43 -6.89 -7.59
CA LYS A 210 13.36 -5.45 -7.30
C LYS A 210 13.79 -5.09 -5.86
N ARG A 211 13.90 -6.08 -4.95
CA ARG A 211 14.24 -5.90 -3.52
C ARG A 211 15.45 -4.98 -3.28
N GLY A 212 16.53 -5.15 -4.05
CA GLY A 212 17.75 -4.32 -3.91
C GLY A 212 17.55 -2.85 -4.30
N GLU A 213 16.67 -2.56 -5.24
CA GLU A 213 16.31 -1.20 -5.64
C GLU A 213 15.27 -0.59 -4.67
N TRP A 214 14.30 -1.39 -4.19
CA TRP A 214 13.39 -1.02 -3.11
C TRP A 214 14.17 -0.55 -1.87
N VAL A 215 15.21 -1.28 -1.46
CA VAL A 215 16.10 -0.90 -0.34
C VAL A 215 16.76 0.46 -0.59
N LYS A 216 17.35 0.71 -1.78
CA LYS A 216 17.93 2.03 -2.11
C LYS A 216 16.90 3.15 -2.00
N ARG A 217 15.67 2.92 -2.48
CA ARG A 217 14.55 3.89 -2.40
C ARG A 217 14.16 4.15 -0.94
N ARG A 218 14.08 3.13 -0.06
CA ARG A 218 13.84 3.33 1.39
C ARG A 218 14.97 4.06 2.11
N LEU A 219 16.24 3.71 1.82
CA LEU A 219 17.40 4.39 2.42
C LEU A 219 17.51 5.87 1.95
N LYS A 220 17.07 6.19 0.74
CA LYS A 220 16.88 7.59 0.31
C LYS A 220 15.78 8.28 1.11
N ASN A 221 14.60 7.66 1.24
CA ASN A 221 13.48 8.22 2.01
C ASN A 221 13.89 8.62 3.44
N ASN A 222 14.65 7.79 4.14
CA ASN A 222 15.09 8.08 5.51
C ASN A 222 15.96 9.36 5.60
N ARG A 223 16.73 9.68 4.55
CA ARG A 223 17.50 10.93 4.47
C ARG A 223 16.62 12.15 4.22
N GLU A 224 15.53 12.00 3.46
CA GLU A 224 14.55 13.07 3.25
C GLU A 224 13.71 13.30 4.52
N ILE A 225 13.31 12.24 5.22
CA ILE A 225 12.62 12.30 6.53
C ILE A 225 13.48 13.05 7.56
N ALA A 226 14.78 12.78 7.62
CA ALA A 226 15.69 13.52 8.50
C ALA A 226 15.76 15.03 8.17
N LYS A 227 15.71 15.43 6.89
CA LYS A 227 15.60 16.85 6.50
C LYS A 227 14.28 17.47 6.91
N ILE A 228 13.17 16.73 6.80
CA ILE A 228 11.83 17.18 7.19
C ILE A 228 11.79 17.48 8.70
N PHE A 229 12.29 16.58 9.54
CA PHE A 229 12.37 16.83 10.99
C PHE A 229 13.36 17.95 11.34
N HIS A 230 14.50 18.06 10.65
CA HIS A 230 15.42 19.19 10.82
C HIS A 230 14.75 20.54 10.48
N HIS A 231 13.97 20.61 9.40
CA HIS A 231 13.20 21.79 9.04
C HIS A 231 12.15 22.13 10.09
N ILE A 232 11.33 21.15 10.51
CA ILE A 232 10.29 21.33 11.55
C ILE A 232 10.90 21.80 12.88
N LYS A 233 12.02 21.21 13.31
CA LYS A 233 12.72 21.63 14.55
C LYS A 233 13.29 23.05 14.46
N SER A 234 13.74 23.48 13.28
CA SER A 234 14.40 24.79 13.10
C SER A 234 13.42 25.93 12.86
N HIS A 235 12.31 25.69 12.15
CA HIS A 235 11.37 26.73 11.72
C HIS A 235 10.01 26.66 12.43
N ARG A 236 9.70 25.53 13.09
CA ARG A 236 8.36 25.23 13.65
C ARG A 236 7.23 25.22 12.61
N GLU A 237 7.56 24.99 11.35
CA GLU A 237 6.66 24.99 10.20
C GLU A 237 6.75 23.68 9.39
N GLN A 238 5.80 23.46 8.48
CA GLN A 238 5.85 22.35 7.52
C GLN A 238 6.68 22.76 6.29
N PRO A 239 7.63 21.94 5.81
CA PRO A 239 8.34 22.23 4.58
C PRO A 239 7.41 22.13 3.35
N GLY A 240 7.72 22.91 2.31
CA GLY A 240 6.92 22.99 1.08
C GLY A 240 6.85 21.68 0.27
N ARG A 241 6.02 21.68 -0.79
CA ARG A 241 5.80 20.51 -1.67
C ARG A 241 7.07 19.97 -2.35
N ASN A 242 8.14 20.77 -2.44
CA ASN A 242 9.46 20.31 -2.87
C ASN A 242 10.09 19.25 -1.94
N MET A 243 9.61 19.11 -0.70
CA MET A 243 9.99 18.08 0.27
C MET A 243 8.83 17.11 0.59
N PHE A 244 7.75 17.11 -0.21
CA PHE A 244 6.54 16.32 0.06
C PHE A 244 6.85 14.83 0.29
N PHE A 245 6.35 14.31 1.41
CA PHE A 245 6.38 12.89 1.76
C PHE A 245 4.96 12.33 1.85
N ILE A 246 4.75 11.15 1.27
CA ILE A 246 3.46 10.45 1.30
C ILE A 246 3.12 10.07 2.75
N PRO A 247 1.94 10.44 3.31
CA PRO A 247 1.52 10.00 4.63
C PRO A 247 1.53 8.48 4.77
N SER A 248 2.03 7.97 5.90
CA SER A 248 2.27 6.54 6.08
C SER A 248 0.99 5.72 5.90
N GLY A 249 1.00 4.76 4.96
CA GLY A 249 -0.16 3.91 4.69
C GLY A 249 -1.17 4.45 3.68
N LEU A 250 -0.92 5.60 3.04
CA LEU A 250 -1.79 6.16 1.99
C LEU A 250 -2.21 5.09 0.96
N ALA A 251 -1.26 4.27 0.48
CA ALA A 251 -1.51 3.16 -0.43
C ALA A 251 -2.57 2.15 0.08
N VAL A 252 -2.49 1.77 1.37
CA VAL A 252 -3.41 0.81 1.99
C VAL A 252 -4.81 1.41 2.11
N PHE A 253 -4.91 2.63 2.65
CA PHE A 253 -6.21 3.28 2.84
C PHE A 253 -6.87 3.73 1.52
N THR A 254 -6.09 4.02 0.48
CA THR A 254 -6.63 4.35 -0.86
C THR A 254 -7.38 3.17 -1.48
N ARG A 255 -6.90 1.92 -1.29
CA ARG A 255 -7.61 0.70 -1.71
C ARG A 255 -9.02 0.66 -1.11
N PHE A 256 -9.13 0.87 0.21
CA PHE A 256 -10.42 0.88 0.90
C PHE A 256 -11.28 2.11 0.58
N ALA A 257 -10.66 3.28 0.34
CA ALA A 257 -11.38 4.50 -0.05
C ALA A 257 -12.06 4.32 -1.42
N LEU A 258 -11.33 3.80 -2.40
CA LEU A 258 -11.84 3.52 -3.75
C LEU A 258 -12.92 2.42 -3.73
N LYS A 259 -12.75 1.36 -2.93
CA LYS A 259 -13.83 0.38 -2.66
C LYS A 259 -15.09 1.03 -2.08
N ALA A 260 -14.95 1.93 -1.10
CA ALA A 260 -16.07 2.66 -0.52
C ALA A 260 -16.72 3.65 -1.51
N LEU A 261 -16.00 4.05 -2.56
CA LEU A 261 -16.50 4.80 -3.71
C LEU A 261 -17.00 3.89 -4.86
N GLY A 262 -17.22 2.60 -4.59
CA GLY A 262 -17.78 1.63 -5.54
C GLY A 262 -16.84 1.20 -6.66
N GLN A 263 -15.54 1.50 -6.57
CA GLN A 263 -14.58 1.25 -7.64
C GLN A 263 -13.93 -0.14 -7.57
N GLU A 264 -13.53 -0.65 -8.74
CA GLU A 264 -12.79 -1.91 -8.83
C GLU A 264 -11.31 -1.69 -8.49
N THR A 265 -10.85 -2.37 -7.43
CA THR A 265 -9.47 -2.26 -6.92
C THR A 265 -8.82 -3.63 -6.89
N LEU A 266 -7.64 -3.76 -7.49
CA LEU A 266 -6.88 -5.00 -7.58
C LEU A 266 -5.48 -4.82 -6.97
N CYS A 267 -4.92 -5.88 -6.37
CA CYS A 267 -3.48 -5.95 -6.08
C CYS A 267 -2.82 -6.96 -7.00
N SER A 268 -1.62 -6.63 -7.49
CA SER A 268 -0.84 -7.54 -8.32
C SER A 268 -0.37 -8.79 -7.55
N LEU A 269 -0.18 -9.89 -8.27
CA LEU A 269 0.51 -11.10 -7.80
C LEU A 269 1.97 -11.14 -8.27
N GLN A 270 2.25 -10.50 -9.40
CA GLN A 270 3.59 -10.26 -9.94
C GLN A 270 3.81 -8.74 -10.04
N GLU A 271 4.67 -8.27 -10.95
CA GLU A 271 4.89 -6.84 -11.14
C GLU A 271 3.64 -6.12 -11.67
N ALA A 272 3.32 -4.97 -11.06
CA ALA A 272 2.09 -4.24 -11.34
C ALA A 272 2.10 -3.56 -12.72
N ASP A 273 3.28 -3.15 -13.19
CA ASP A 273 3.51 -2.63 -14.55
C ASP A 273 3.02 -3.62 -15.64
N TYR A 274 3.42 -4.89 -15.53
CA TYR A 274 2.99 -5.97 -16.39
C TYR A 274 1.49 -6.26 -16.27
N GLU A 275 0.93 -6.33 -15.06
CA GLU A 275 -0.49 -6.65 -14.88
C GLU A 275 -1.41 -5.54 -15.41
N VAL A 276 -1.05 -4.27 -15.19
CA VAL A 276 -1.76 -3.12 -15.78
C VAL A 276 -1.70 -3.18 -17.31
N ALA A 277 -0.51 -3.42 -17.88
CA ALA A 277 -0.34 -3.53 -19.32
C ALA A 277 -1.10 -4.72 -19.93
N SER A 278 -1.10 -5.89 -19.26
CA SER A 278 -1.82 -7.09 -19.68
C SER A 278 -3.34 -6.89 -19.60
N TYR A 279 -3.86 -6.34 -18.50
CA TYR A 279 -5.30 -6.09 -18.35
C TYR A 279 -5.79 -5.10 -19.40
N GLY A 280 -5.05 -4.01 -19.64
CA GLY A 280 -5.38 -3.01 -20.65
C GLY A 280 -5.46 -3.58 -22.08
N PHE A 281 -4.50 -4.44 -22.44
CA PHE A 281 -4.48 -5.17 -23.70
C PHE A 281 -5.64 -6.17 -23.81
N GLN A 282 -5.84 -7.02 -22.81
CA GLN A 282 -6.81 -8.13 -22.84
C GLN A 282 -8.28 -7.66 -22.81
N ASN A 283 -8.57 -6.51 -22.19
CA ASN A 283 -9.94 -6.00 -22.01
C ASN A 283 -10.30 -4.86 -22.99
N ASN A 284 -9.48 -4.58 -24.00
CA ASN A 284 -9.67 -3.48 -24.97
C ASN A 284 -9.94 -2.13 -24.28
N CYS A 285 -9.15 -1.82 -23.25
CA CYS A 285 -9.31 -0.60 -22.47
C CYS A 285 -9.04 0.66 -23.29
N LEU A 286 -9.64 1.76 -22.86
CA LEU A 286 -9.44 3.11 -23.41
C LEU A 286 -7.98 3.55 -23.31
N GLY A 287 -7.30 3.06 -22.27
CA GLY A 287 -5.87 3.19 -22.04
C GLY A 287 -5.48 2.98 -20.57
N ILE A 288 -4.21 3.23 -20.29
CA ILE A 288 -3.58 3.19 -18.97
C ILE A 288 -3.31 4.62 -18.51
N LEU A 289 -3.72 4.95 -17.29
CA LEU A 289 -3.41 6.22 -16.63
C LEU A 289 -2.33 5.99 -15.57
N GLY A 290 -1.21 6.70 -15.68
CA GLY A 290 -0.07 6.57 -14.76
C GLY A 290 1.06 7.57 -15.02
N GLU A 291 2.26 7.27 -14.51
CA GLU A 291 3.48 8.08 -14.69
C GLU A 291 4.75 7.21 -14.82
N ASP A 292 4.62 5.99 -15.34
CA ASP A 292 5.74 5.09 -15.66
C ASP A 292 5.99 5.06 -17.17
N THR A 293 7.26 5.05 -17.59
CA THR A 293 7.61 5.00 -19.02
C THR A 293 7.70 3.61 -19.62
N ASP A 294 7.57 2.54 -18.81
CA ASP A 294 7.51 1.18 -19.34
C ASP A 294 6.23 0.92 -20.16
N TYR A 295 5.15 1.67 -19.90
CA TYR A 295 3.93 1.66 -20.73
C TYR A 295 4.13 2.19 -22.17
N LEU A 296 5.27 2.84 -22.48
CA LEU A 296 5.66 3.14 -23.87
C LEU A 296 6.31 1.95 -24.59
N ILE A 297 6.84 1.00 -23.83
CA ILE A 297 7.54 -0.19 -24.35
C ILE A 297 6.53 -1.31 -24.63
N TYR A 298 5.67 -1.59 -23.63
CA TYR A 298 4.60 -2.58 -23.74
C TYR A 298 3.75 -2.38 -25.01
N ASP A 299 3.38 -3.50 -25.64
CA ASP A 299 2.47 -3.53 -26.79
C ASP A 299 1.02 -3.62 -26.28
N THR A 300 0.51 -2.49 -25.75
CA THR A 300 -0.76 -2.41 -25.03
C THR A 300 -1.61 -1.22 -25.51
N CYS A 301 -2.77 -1.02 -24.87
CA CYS A 301 -3.65 0.12 -25.06
C CYS A 301 -2.96 1.47 -24.76
N PRO A 302 -3.52 2.62 -25.21
CA PRO A 302 -2.87 3.93 -25.11
C PRO A 302 -2.43 4.31 -23.69
N TYR A 303 -1.31 5.04 -23.56
CA TYR A 303 -0.78 5.49 -22.27
C TYR A 303 -1.00 6.99 -22.06
N PHE A 304 -1.56 7.36 -20.90
CA PHE A 304 -1.91 8.71 -20.48
C PHE A 304 -1.20 9.12 -19.19
N SER A 305 -0.75 10.37 -19.12
CA SER A 305 -0.10 10.94 -17.92
C SER A 305 -1.12 11.38 -16.86
N ILE A 306 -0.91 10.96 -15.61
CA ILE A 306 -1.63 11.51 -14.45
C ILE A 306 -1.13 12.92 -14.07
N SER A 307 0.15 13.25 -14.30
CA SER A 307 0.71 14.55 -13.90
C SER A 307 0.23 15.74 -14.77
N GLU A 308 -0.16 15.48 -16.01
CA GLU A 308 -0.77 16.46 -16.91
C GLU A 308 -2.30 16.31 -17.05
N LEU A 309 -2.96 15.53 -16.17
CA LEU A 309 -4.43 15.46 -16.13
C LEU A 309 -5.05 16.75 -15.54
N SER A 310 -5.89 17.40 -16.34
CA SER A 310 -6.85 18.42 -15.90
C SER A 310 -8.17 17.73 -15.55
N LEU A 311 -8.56 17.73 -14.26
CA LEU A 311 -9.78 17.01 -13.85
C LEU A 311 -11.07 17.69 -14.32
N ASP A 312 -11.10 19.02 -14.37
CA ASP A 312 -12.28 19.81 -14.74
C ASP A 312 -12.67 19.66 -16.21
N SER A 313 -11.67 19.54 -17.10
CA SER A 313 -11.88 19.34 -18.54
C SER A 313 -11.76 17.89 -18.98
N LEU A 314 -11.13 17.03 -18.17
CA LEU A 314 -10.67 15.68 -18.51
C LEU A 314 -9.67 15.62 -19.68
N ASP A 315 -8.90 16.69 -19.87
CA ASP A 315 -7.74 16.70 -20.78
C ASP A 315 -6.51 16.08 -20.10
N THR A 316 -5.71 15.35 -20.87
CA THR A 316 -4.43 14.76 -20.45
C THR A 316 -3.46 14.71 -21.63
N VAL A 317 -2.20 14.37 -21.37
CA VAL A 317 -1.21 14.01 -22.38
C VAL A 317 -1.22 12.50 -22.60
N MET A 318 -1.55 12.07 -23.83
CA MET A 318 -1.27 10.73 -24.35
C MET A 318 0.17 10.67 -24.89
N LEU A 319 0.90 9.60 -24.55
CA LEU A 319 2.27 9.38 -25.02
C LEU A 319 2.27 8.27 -26.09
N CYS A 320 2.62 8.63 -27.33
CA CYS A 320 2.45 7.76 -28.50
C CYS A 320 3.73 6.98 -28.86
N ARG A 321 3.72 5.66 -28.65
CA ARG A 321 4.88 4.77 -28.89
C ARG A 321 5.27 4.66 -30.36
N GLU A 322 4.35 4.90 -31.29
CA GLU A 322 4.60 4.95 -32.74
C GLU A 322 5.51 6.14 -33.08
N LYS A 323 5.20 7.33 -32.54
CA LYS A 323 6.03 8.54 -32.69
C LYS A 323 7.39 8.39 -31.99
N LEU A 324 7.43 7.67 -30.86
CA LEU A 324 8.69 7.34 -30.18
C LEU A 324 9.56 6.42 -31.07
N SER A 325 8.97 5.38 -31.64
CA SER A 325 9.64 4.45 -32.56
C SER A 325 10.18 5.18 -33.81
N GLN A 326 9.37 6.09 -34.39
CA GLN A 326 9.78 6.97 -35.49
C GLN A 326 10.95 7.89 -35.10
N SER A 327 10.88 8.54 -33.93
CA SER A 327 11.96 9.40 -33.40
C SER A 327 13.30 8.67 -33.23
N LEU A 328 13.24 7.38 -32.89
CA LEU A 328 14.38 6.50 -32.63
C LEU A 328 14.88 5.76 -33.89
N GLY A 329 14.14 5.82 -35.00
CA GLY A 329 14.42 5.05 -36.21
C GLY A 329 14.14 3.54 -36.09
N LEU A 330 13.44 3.11 -35.05
CA LEU A 330 13.18 1.72 -34.70
C LEU A 330 11.83 1.21 -35.25
N ARG A 331 11.59 -0.09 -35.14
CA ARG A 331 10.26 -0.70 -35.21
C ARG A 331 9.71 -0.85 -33.78
N LEU A 332 8.38 -0.93 -33.63
CA LEU A 332 7.73 -1.14 -32.32
C LEU A 332 8.27 -2.40 -31.60
N ALA A 333 8.47 -3.49 -32.35
CA ALA A 333 9.01 -4.75 -31.85
C ALA A 333 10.50 -4.69 -31.42
N ASP A 334 11.16 -3.53 -31.58
CA ASP A 334 12.54 -3.29 -31.17
C ASP A 334 12.63 -2.51 -29.85
N LEU A 335 11.50 -1.93 -29.38
CA LEU A 335 11.45 -1.16 -28.14
C LEU A 335 11.78 -1.99 -26.88
N PRO A 336 11.32 -3.25 -26.73
CA PRO A 336 11.75 -4.12 -25.63
C PRO A 336 13.26 -4.36 -25.56
N LEU A 337 13.91 -4.47 -26.72
CA LEU A 337 15.37 -4.64 -26.81
C LEU A 337 16.10 -3.35 -26.40
N LEU A 338 15.61 -2.19 -26.86
CA LEU A 338 16.12 -0.89 -26.44
C LEU A 338 16.03 -0.71 -24.92
N ALA A 339 14.86 -0.99 -24.32
CA ALA A 339 14.62 -0.86 -22.89
C ALA A 339 15.61 -1.69 -22.05
N CYS A 340 15.84 -2.94 -22.44
CA CYS A 340 16.81 -3.83 -21.81
C CYS A 340 18.26 -3.32 -21.91
N LEU A 341 18.68 -2.81 -23.07
CA LEU A 341 20.05 -2.28 -23.28
C LEU A 341 20.30 -0.95 -22.57
N LEU A 342 19.27 -0.11 -22.43
CA LEU A 342 19.31 1.10 -21.59
C LEU A 342 19.41 0.76 -20.09
N GLY A 343 18.90 -0.41 -19.70
CA GLY A 343 18.77 -0.86 -18.32
C GLY A 343 17.36 -0.56 -17.81
N ASN A 344 16.64 -1.63 -17.50
CA ASN A 344 15.30 -1.61 -16.91
C ASN A 344 15.31 -2.17 -15.48
N ASP A 345 14.14 -2.49 -14.95
CA ASP A 345 14.00 -3.01 -13.58
C ASP A 345 14.39 -4.50 -13.43
N VAL A 346 14.62 -5.23 -14.54
CA VAL A 346 15.16 -6.61 -14.55
C VAL A 346 16.68 -6.62 -14.76
N VAL A 347 17.20 -5.78 -15.65
CA VAL A 347 18.62 -5.74 -16.05
C VAL A 347 19.37 -4.59 -15.37
N PRO A 348 20.32 -4.88 -14.45
CA PRO A 348 21.08 -3.86 -13.73
C PRO A 348 21.78 -2.86 -14.67
N GLU A 349 21.66 -1.57 -14.33
CA GLU A 349 22.20 -0.43 -15.11
C GLU A 349 23.63 -0.64 -15.60
N GLY A 350 24.53 -1.15 -14.74
CA GLY A 350 25.94 -1.37 -15.06
C GLY A 350 26.21 -2.46 -16.12
N MET A 351 25.30 -3.41 -16.35
CA MET A 351 25.53 -4.57 -17.24
C MET A 351 25.90 -4.14 -18.66
N PHE A 352 25.19 -3.13 -19.20
CA PHE A 352 25.41 -2.61 -20.54
C PHE A 352 26.10 -1.24 -20.56
N GLU A 353 26.71 -0.79 -19.46
CA GLU A 353 27.36 0.53 -19.40
C GLU A 353 28.50 0.67 -20.42
N SER A 354 29.39 -0.32 -20.51
CA SER A 354 30.47 -0.37 -21.50
C SER A 354 29.95 -0.46 -22.95
N PHE A 355 28.76 -1.03 -23.16
CA PHE A 355 28.11 -1.07 -24.47
C PHE A 355 27.53 0.30 -24.83
N ARG A 356 26.74 0.92 -23.94
CA ARG A 356 26.19 2.27 -24.12
C ARG A 356 27.29 3.32 -24.34
N TYR A 357 28.43 3.18 -23.67
CA TYR A 357 29.61 4.00 -23.93
C TYR A 357 30.15 3.83 -25.36
N LYS A 358 30.37 2.58 -25.82
CA LYS A 358 30.80 2.29 -27.19
C LYS A 358 29.82 2.80 -28.26
N CYS A 359 28.51 2.70 -28.02
CA CYS A 359 27.50 3.29 -28.88
C CYS A 359 27.68 4.81 -28.95
N LEU A 360 27.75 5.49 -27.80
CA LEU A 360 27.89 6.95 -27.71
C LEU A 360 29.17 7.47 -28.39
N THR A 361 30.32 6.80 -28.20
CA THR A 361 31.58 7.19 -28.87
C THR A 361 31.58 6.93 -30.37
N SER A 362 30.71 6.04 -30.87
CA SER A 362 30.56 5.74 -32.30
C SER A 362 29.43 6.55 -32.96
N TYR A 363 28.68 7.34 -32.19
CA TYR A 363 27.50 8.05 -32.66
C TYR A 363 27.88 9.42 -33.24
N ALA A 364 28.16 9.46 -34.54
CA ALA A 364 28.55 10.67 -35.28
C ALA A 364 27.47 11.77 -35.39
N SER A 365 26.36 11.66 -34.65
CA SER A 365 25.17 12.53 -34.77
C SER A 365 24.68 13.06 -33.41
N VAL A 366 25.60 13.26 -32.45
CA VAL A 366 25.31 13.85 -31.13
C VAL A 366 24.52 15.15 -31.31
N ARG A 367 23.35 15.23 -30.67
CA ARG A 367 22.49 16.43 -30.72
C ARG A 367 22.77 17.29 -29.51
N GLU A 368 23.21 18.53 -29.75
CA GLU A 368 23.45 19.53 -28.70
C GLU A 368 22.17 19.90 -27.92
N SER A 369 21.00 19.77 -28.54
CA SER A 369 19.69 19.96 -27.91
C SER A 369 19.28 18.85 -26.93
N CYS A 370 20.00 17.73 -26.91
CA CYS A 370 19.68 16.57 -26.08
C CYS A 370 20.66 16.48 -24.90
N ASP A 371 20.19 16.11 -23.71
CA ASP A 371 21.09 15.84 -22.59
C ASP A 371 21.96 14.58 -22.84
N ARG A 372 22.93 14.32 -21.96
CA ARG A 372 23.81 13.14 -22.11
C ARG A 372 23.03 11.82 -22.11
N LYS A 373 21.86 11.73 -21.47
CA LYS A 373 21.03 10.52 -21.46
C LYS A 373 20.24 10.37 -22.76
N GLY A 374 19.66 11.45 -23.27
CA GLY A 374 19.00 11.48 -24.58
C GLY A 374 19.95 11.11 -25.71
N ASN A 375 21.19 11.61 -25.68
CA ASN A 375 22.22 11.21 -26.64
C ASN A 375 22.64 9.73 -26.52
N VAL A 376 22.67 9.15 -25.31
CA VAL A 376 22.86 7.69 -25.14
C VAL A 376 21.68 6.89 -25.72
N ILE A 377 20.45 7.34 -25.51
CA ILE A 377 19.24 6.70 -26.05
C ILE A 377 19.26 6.70 -27.59
N LEU A 378 19.56 7.84 -28.19
CA LEU A 378 19.74 7.97 -29.64
C LEU A 378 20.88 7.08 -30.18
N ALA A 379 22.03 7.06 -29.49
CA ALA A 379 23.18 6.24 -29.90
C ALA A 379 22.91 4.73 -29.84
N VAL A 380 22.16 4.26 -28.83
CA VAL A 380 21.75 2.84 -28.73
C VAL A 380 20.71 2.51 -29.79
N ALA A 381 19.70 3.36 -30.01
CA ALA A 381 18.68 3.15 -31.04
C ALA A 381 19.27 3.17 -32.48
N ASP A 382 20.25 4.04 -32.73
CA ASP A 382 21.03 4.08 -33.97
C ASP A 382 21.86 2.80 -34.16
N HIS A 383 22.49 2.28 -33.09
CA HIS A 383 23.23 1.01 -33.16
C HIS A 383 22.31 -0.19 -33.43
N ILE A 384 21.18 -0.30 -32.73
CA ILE A 384 20.12 -1.30 -33.00
C ILE A 384 19.68 -1.19 -34.46
N SER A 385 19.37 0.03 -34.93
CA SER A 385 18.96 0.28 -36.32
C SER A 385 20.02 -0.13 -37.34
N LYS A 386 21.27 0.28 -37.18
CA LYS A 386 22.34 0.06 -38.16
C LYS A 386 22.74 -1.41 -38.26
N VAL A 387 22.98 -2.09 -37.14
CA VAL A 387 23.55 -3.44 -37.18
C VAL A 387 22.48 -4.49 -37.48
N LEU A 388 21.25 -4.30 -37.00
CA LEU A 388 20.18 -5.29 -37.11
C LEU A 388 19.31 -5.14 -38.37
N ARG A 389 19.37 -4.00 -39.08
CA ARG A 389 18.82 -3.90 -40.45
C ARG A 389 19.68 -4.63 -41.50
N LEU A 390 20.90 -5.05 -41.15
CA LEU A 390 21.86 -5.66 -42.09
C LEU A 390 22.00 -7.20 -41.95
N HIS A 391 21.53 -7.80 -40.86
CA HIS A 391 21.76 -9.23 -40.57
C HIS A 391 20.53 -9.88 -39.89
N GLN A 392 20.30 -11.16 -40.20
CA GLN A 392 19.24 -11.94 -39.57
C GLN A 392 19.72 -12.60 -38.25
N GLY A 393 19.01 -12.33 -37.17
CA GLY A 393 18.79 -13.30 -36.10
C GLY A 393 19.68 -13.24 -34.86
N GLU A 394 19.18 -13.96 -33.85
CA GLU A 394 19.63 -14.03 -32.46
C GLU A 394 21.14 -14.31 -32.28
N LYS A 395 21.71 -15.23 -33.06
CA LYS A 395 23.14 -15.61 -32.95
C LYS A 395 24.10 -14.42 -33.02
N LYS A 396 23.82 -13.42 -33.87
CA LYS A 396 24.71 -12.26 -34.00
C LYS A 396 24.50 -11.22 -32.91
N LEU A 397 23.34 -11.22 -32.25
CA LEU A 397 23.11 -10.44 -31.03
C LEU A 397 24.02 -10.93 -29.89
N GLU A 398 24.25 -12.25 -29.81
CA GLU A 398 25.23 -12.86 -28.89
C GLU A 398 26.69 -12.60 -29.26
N GLU A 399 27.01 -12.44 -30.55
CA GLU A 399 28.35 -12.03 -31.01
C GLU A 399 28.64 -10.55 -30.71
N MET A 400 27.61 -9.69 -30.79
CA MET A 400 27.72 -8.23 -30.59
C MET A 400 27.75 -7.83 -29.11
N LEU A 401 26.86 -8.43 -28.31
CA LEU A 401 26.73 -8.16 -26.88
C LEU A 401 27.58 -9.18 -26.12
N PRO A 402 28.54 -8.79 -25.27
CA PRO A 402 29.32 -9.72 -24.47
C PRO A 402 28.49 -10.25 -23.29
N LEU A 403 27.43 -10.99 -23.58
CA LEU A 403 26.43 -11.46 -22.61
C LEU A 403 27.06 -12.42 -21.59
N GLY A 404 27.85 -13.38 -22.07
CA GLY A 404 28.50 -14.41 -21.25
C GLY A 404 27.49 -15.07 -20.29
N PRO A 405 27.74 -15.08 -18.96
CA PRO A 405 26.82 -15.68 -17.99
C PRO A 405 25.49 -14.90 -17.86
N ASN A 406 25.42 -13.65 -18.32
CA ASN A 406 24.22 -12.81 -18.18
C ASN A 406 23.15 -13.08 -19.26
N LYS A 407 23.41 -13.99 -20.22
CA LYS A 407 22.51 -14.30 -21.35
C LYS A 407 21.05 -14.54 -20.92
N ALA A 408 20.83 -15.34 -19.88
CA ALA A 408 19.48 -15.61 -19.35
C ALA A 408 18.80 -14.37 -18.74
N LEU A 409 19.56 -13.50 -18.06
CA LEU A 409 19.03 -12.29 -17.43
C LEU A 409 18.70 -11.21 -18.47
N PHE A 410 19.51 -11.10 -19.53
CA PHE A 410 19.21 -10.27 -20.71
C PHE A 410 17.89 -10.70 -21.38
N TYR A 411 17.70 -12.00 -21.62
CA TYR A 411 16.44 -12.50 -22.18
C TYR A 411 15.24 -12.24 -21.26
N LYS A 412 15.36 -12.48 -19.94
CA LYS A 412 14.28 -12.11 -18.98
C LYS A 412 13.95 -10.62 -19.09
N GLY A 413 14.95 -9.75 -19.22
CA GLY A 413 14.78 -8.30 -19.29
C GLY A 413 14.16 -7.75 -20.58
N VAL A 414 14.12 -8.54 -21.66
CA VAL A 414 13.32 -8.20 -22.87
C VAL A 414 11.95 -8.90 -22.81
N ALA A 415 11.90 -10.14 -22.32
CA ALA A 415 10.66 -10.90 -22.19
C ALA A 415 9.67 -10.29 -21.20
N SER A 416 10.13 -9.52 -20.21
CA SER A 416 9.28 -8.79 -19.26
C SER A 416 8.36 -7.74 -19.90
N TYR A 417 8.59 -7.38 -21.18
CA TYR A 417 7.72 -6.47 -21.95
C TYR A 417 6.76 -7.19 -22.93
N LEU A 418 6.73 -8.53 -22.94
CA LEU A 418 5.87 -9.32 -23.81
C LEU A 418 4.61 -9.76 -23.07
N LEU A 419 3.45 -9.23 -23.48
CA LEU A 419 2.15 -9.61 -22.91
C LEU A 419 1.66 -10.95 -23.50
N PRO A 420 0.64 -11.59 -22.90
CA PRO A 420 0.22 -12.93 -23.32
C PRO A 420 -0.11 -13.04 -24.81
N GLY A 421 0.54 -13.98 -25.50
CA GLY A 421 0.41 -14.22 -26.93
C GLY A 421 1.38 -13.42 -27.83
N GLN A 422 2.07 -12.42 -27.30
CA GLN A 422 3.02 -11.60 -28.06
C GLN A 422 4.36 -12.30 -28.25
N LYS A 423 5.11 -11.91 -29.29
CA LYS A 423 6.41 -12.51 -29.66
C LYS A 423 7.43 -11.45 -30.01
N SER A 424 8.64 -11.60 -29.49
CA SER A 424 9.80 -10.79 -29.86
C SER A 424 10.46 -11.34 -31.13
N PRO A 425 10.82 -10.51 -32.14
CA PRO A 425 11.59 -10.95 -33.29
C PRO A 425 13.06 -11.28 -32.95
N TRP A 426 13.47 -11.06 -31.70
CA TRP A 426 14.84 -11.25 -31.22
C TRP A 426 15.10 -12.64 -30.63
N PHE A 427 14.06 -13.45 -30.38
CA PHE A 427 14.18 -14.77 -29.73
C PHE A 427 13.42 -15.84 -30.53
N ILE A 428 14.09 -16.91 -30.92
CA ILE A 428 13.45 -18.09 -31.50
C ILE A 428 13.16 -19.09 -30.38
N GLN A 429 11.95 -19.03 -29.82
CA GLN A 429 11.47 -19.97 -28.80
C GLN A 429 11.64 -21.42 -29.29
N THR A 430 12.52 -22.20 -28.65
CA THR A 430 12.65 -23.64 -28.96
C THR A 430 11.65 -24.45 -28.14
N PRO A 431 11.16 -25.61 -28.63
CA PRO A 431 10.14 -26.40 -27.90
C PRO A 431 10.57 -26.88 -26.50
N LYS A 432 11.87 -26.86 -26.17
CA LYS A 432 12.37 -27.22 -24.83
C LYS A 432 12.21 -26.09 -23.81
N ASP A 433 12.33 -24.84 -24.26
CA ASP A 433 12.16 -23.66 -23.41
C ASP A 433 10.68 -23.47 -23.04
N VAL A 434 9.78 -23.77 -23.99
CA VAL A 434 8.32 -23.74 -23.82
C VAL A 434 7.88 -24.58 -22.63
N VAL A 435 8.35 -25.83 -22.48
CA VAL A 435 7.99 -26.69 -21.34
C VAL A 435 8.45 -26.13 -19.99
N THR A 436 9.48 -25.28 -19.98
CA THR A 436 10.01 -24.65 -18.76
C THR A 436 9.25 -23.36 -18.41
N LEU A 437 8.86 -22.58 -19.42
CA LEU A 437 8.11 -21.34 -19.27
C LEU A 437 6.61 -21.61 -19.01
N ASP A 438 5.98 -22.50 -19.78
CA ASP A 438 4.56 -22.85 -19.63
C ASP A 438 4.28 -23.55 -18.30
N LYS A 439 5.26 -24.28 -17.73
CA LYS A 439 5.14 -24.80 -16.35
C LYS A 439 5.13 -23.70 -15.28
N GLN A 440 5.67 -22.52 -15.56
CA GLN A 440 5.60 -21.35 -14.67
C GLN A 440 4.34 -20.50 -14.92
N VAL A 441 3.83 -20.48 -16.15
CA VAL A 441 2.61 -19.72 -16.51
C VAL A 441 1.32 -20.50 -16.26
N LEU A 442 1.18 -21.73 -16.78
CA LEU A 442 -0.07 -22.50 -16.71
C LEU A 442 -0.35 -23.11 -15.32
N SER A 443 0.69 -23.38 -14.51
CA SER A 443 0.48 -23.90 -13.14
C SER A 443 -0.15 -22.88 -12.18
N MET A 444 -0.30 -21.62 -12.62
CA MET A 444 -0.93 -20.54 -11.85
C MET A 444 -2.42 -20.31 -12.20
N SER A 445 -2.95 -20.96 -13.26
CA SER A 445 -4.25 -20.66 -13.85
C SER A 445 -5.00 -21.85 -14.49
N SER A 446 -5.47 -22.80 -13.67
CA SER A 446 -6.60 -23.68 -14.03
C SER A 446 -7.26 -24.27 -12.78
N ASP A 447 -8.55 -24.03 -12.58
CA ASP A 447 -9.37 -24.84 -11.67
C ASP A 447 -9.86 -26.12 -12.40
N PRO A 448 -9.77 -27.31 -11.78
CA PRO A 448 -10.37 -28.51 -12.34
C PRO A 448 -11.86 -28.56 -11.98
N GLU A 449 -12.75 -28.45 -12.97
CA GLU A 449 -14.16 -28.83 -12.79
C GLU A 449 -14.26 -30.32 -12.46
N SER A 450 -14.89 -30.66 -11.34
CA SER A 450 -15.08 -32.05 -10.93
C SER A 450 -16.18 -32.73 -11.73
N LYS A 451 -15.81 -33.72 -12.56
CA LYS A 451 -16.71 -34.80 -12.95
C LYS A 451 -16.24 -36.11 -12.35
N GLN A 452 -17.16 -36.76 -11.65
CA GLN A 452 -16.92 -37.90 -10.77
C GLN A 452 -17.51 -39.14 -11.43
N GLU A 453 -16.68 -40.16 -11.69
CA GLU A 453 -17.15 -41.50 -12.03
C GLU A 453 -16.12 -42.53 -11.57
N VAL A 454 -16.59 -43.66 -11.04
CA VAL A 454 -15.78 -44.70 -10.39
C VAL A 454 -16.29 -46.07 -10.83
N PRO A 455 -15.39 -46.97 -11.26
CA PRO A 455 -15.53 -48.39 -10.94
C PRO A 455 -14.36 -48.93 -10.09
N MET A 456 -14.56 -50.12 -9.53
CA MET A 456 -13.66 -50.75 -8.54
C MET A 456 -12.52 -51.57 -9.15
N CYS A 457 -11.58 -51.97 -8.29
CA CYS A 457 -10.51 -52.92 -8.58
C CYS A 457 -11.02 -54.30 -9.05
N MET A 458 -10.27 -54.94 -9.94
CA MET A 458 -10.11 -56.39 -10.04
C MET A 458 -8.63 -56.68 -10.35
N ASP A 459 -8.07 -57.70 -9.70
CA ASP A 459 -6.80 -58.35 -10.04
C ASP A 459 -7.15 -59.69 -10.76
N PRO A 460 -6.29 -60.27 -11.61
CA PRO A 460 -5.47 -61.36 -11.07
C PRO A 460 -4.07 -61.61 -11.71
N GLU A 461 -3.27 -62.37 -10.95
CA GLU A 461 -1.96 -62.96 -11.27
C GLU A 461 -1.77 -63.56 -12.69
N SER A 462 -0.53 -63.52 -13.20
CA SER A 462 0.30 -64.71 -13.56
C SER A 462 1.55 -64.36 -14.39
N ARG A 463 2.65 -65.13 -14.47
CA ARG A 463 3.39 -66.05 -13.54
C ARG A 463 4.75 -66.41 -14.21
N GLN A 464 5.71 -66.96 -13.44
CA GLN A 464 6.99 -67.59 -13.88
C GLN A 464 8.15 -66.61 -14.26
N LYS A 465 9.43 -66.85 -13.92
CA LYS A 465 10.06 -67.94 -13.13
C LYS A 465 11.39 -67.50 -12.44
N LEU A 466 11.75 -68.26 -11.39
CA LEU A 466 12.94 -68.21 -10.51
C LEU A 466 14.23 -68.78 -11.18
N PRO A 467 15.44 -68.93 -10.54
CA PRO A 467 15.80 -68.80 -9.10
C PRO A 467 17.18 -68.16 -8.69
N VAL A 468 17.34 -67.91 -7.37
CA VAL A 468 18.49 -68.17 -6.42
C VAL A 468 19.95 -68.11 -6.92
N GLY A 469 20.97 -67.58 -6.21
CA GLY A 469 21.12 -67.08 -4.82
C GLY A 469 22.49 -66.36 -4.67
N THR A 470 23.10 -66.08 -3.50
CA THR A 470 22.84 -66.46 -2.09
C THR A 470 23.50 -65.43 -1.15
N ASP A 471 23.02 -65.30 0.10
CA ASP A 471 23.61 -64.55 1.24
C ASP A 471 25.06 -64.99 1.62
N PRO A 472 25.85 -64.22 2.45
CA PRO A 472 25.38 -63.34 3.53
C PRO A 472 26.12 -61.99 3.77
N GLU A 473 25.66 -61.30 4.83
CA GLU A 473 26.25 -60.10 5.44
C GLU A 473 27.68 -60.27 5.98
N CYS A 474 28.47 -59.18 6.01
CA CYS A 474 29.12 -58.74 7.25
C CYS A 474 29.56 -57.26 7.16
N ASN A 475 29.57 -56.55 8.30
CA ASN A 475 30.14 -55.20 8.44
C ASN A 475 31.45 -55.25 9.24
N LEU A 476 32.45 -54.46 8.85
CA LEU A 476 33.39 -53.68 9.69
C LEU A 476 34.26 -52.85 8.69
N GLU A 477 34.44 -51.53 8.85
CA GLU A 477 35.50 -50.85 9.62
C GLU A 477 36.95 -51.29 9.27
N ALA A 478 37.96 -50.41 9.14
CA ALA A 478 38.03 -48.96 8.92
C ALA A 478 39.49 -48.55 8.60
N ALA A 479 39.72 -47.34 8.05
CA ALA A 479 41.01 -46.61 8.03
C ALA A 479 42.15 -47.21 7.12
N VAL A 480 43.23 -46.52 6.68
CA VAL A 480 43.55 -45.07 6.60
C VAL A 480 44.67 -44.77 5.56
N CYS A 481 44.59 -43.62 4.88
CA CYS A 481 45.63 -42.81 4.17
C CYS A 481 46.57 -43.35 3.04
N ALA A 482 46.76 -42.45 2.05
CA ALA A 482 48.00 -42.10 1.30
C ALA A 482 48.58 -43.13 0.27
N ASN A 483 48.64 -42.86 -1.06
CA ASN A 483 49.27 -41.71 -1.72
C ASN A 483 48.99 -41.58 -3.25
N THR A 484 48.94 -40.34 -3.74
CA THR A 484 49.54 -39.80 -5.00
C THR A 484 49.20 -40.35 -6.41
N GLU A 485 48.36 -39.60 -7.14
CA GLU A 485 48.35 -39.34 -8.63
C GLU A 485 48.12 -40.53 -9.60
N VAL A 486 47.56 -40.40 -10.83
CA VAL A 486 47.67 -39.37 -11.90
C VAL A 486 46.41 -39.37 -12.81
N LYS A 487 45.84 -38.18 -13.11
CA LYS A 487 44.85 -37.85 -14.20
C LYS A 487 43.52 -38.65 -14.21
N GLN A 488 42.36 -38.12 -14.62
CA GLN A 488 42.07 -37.08 -15.61
C GLN A 488 40.81 -36.28 -15.20
N GLU A 489 40.71 -35.00 -15.58
CA GLU A 489 39.57 -34.14 -15.23
C GLU A 489 38.45 -34.23 -16.28
N ASP A 490 37.21 -34.47 -15.85
CA ASP A 490 36.02 -34.44 -16.71
C ASP A 490 34.78 -33.90 -15.98
N LEU A 491 33.86 -33.34 -16.77
CA LEU A 491 32.72 -32.46 -16.45
C LEU A 491 32.09 -32.52 -15.04
N VAL A 492 32.09 -31.37 -14.34
CA VAL A 492 31.21 -31.10 -13.19
C VAL A 492 29.77 -30.87 -13.66
N ASN A 493 28.84 -31.67 -13.13
CA ASN A 493 27.43 -31.66 -13.54
C ASN A 493 26.63 -30.54 -12.85
N MET A 494 26.41 -29.41 -13.53
CA MET A 494 25.62 -28.27 -13.04
C MET A 494 24.11 -28.59 -13.00
N GLY A 495 23.64 -29.09 -11.87
CA GLY A 495 22.23 -29.36 -11.61
C GLY A 495 21.37 -28.09 -11.64
N LEU A 496 20.27 -28.13 -12.40
CA LEU A 496 19.27 -27.07 -12.44
C LEU A 496 18.47 -27.04 -11.12
N GLU A 497 18.65 -25.99 -10.31
CA GLU A 497 17.82 -25.74 -9.14
C GLU A 497 16.37 -25.43 -9.54
N ALA A 498 15.53 -26.46 -9.54
CA ALA A 498 14.08 -26.31 -9.67
C ALA A 498 13.54 -25.62 -8.40
N LYS A 499 13.45 -24.28 -8.46
CA LYS A 499 12.93 -23.41 -7.38
C LYS A 499 11.49 -23.78 -6.99
N HIS A 500 11.37 -24.70 -6.05
CA HIS A 500 10.13 -24.91 -5.30
C HIS A 500 9.91 -23.66 -4.43
N GLN A 501 8.88 -22.88 -4.71
CA GLN A 501 8.33 -21.98 -3.70
C GLN A 501 7.74 -22.87 -2.60
N VAL A 502 8.42 -22.90 -1.45
CA VAL A 502 7.90 -23.59 -0.26
C VAL A 502 6.78 -22.72 0.32
N THR A 503 5.55 -22.96 -0.15
CA THR A 503 4.34 -22.39 0.43
C THR A 503 4.35 -22.65 1.94
N VAL A 504 4.27 -21.59 2.74
CA VAL A 504 4.48 -21.66 4.20
C VAL A 504 3.26 -22.25 4.92
N VAL A 505 2.09 -22.22 4.27
CA VAL A 505 0.84 -22.83 4.75
C VAL A 505 0.43 -23.99 3.85
N SER A 506 0.29 -25.18 4.44
CA SER A 506 -0.02 -26.43 3.73
C SER A 506 -1.48 -26.59 3.27
N ASP A 507 -2.39 -25.71 3.69
CA ASP A 507 -3.82 -25.78 3.37
C ASP A 507 -4.12 -25.01 2.05
N PRO A 508 -4.43 -25.72 0.94
CA PRO A 508 -4.56 -25.09 -0.37
C PRO A 508 -5.84 -24.25 -0.51
N GLU A 509 -6.89 -24.56 0.24
CA GLU A 509 -8.17 -23.84 0.18
C GLU A 509 -8.04 -22.49 0.91
N ILE A 510 -7.42 -22.52 2.08
CA ILE A 510 -7.11 -21.32 2.86
C ILE A 510 -6.09 -20.43 2.11
N LEU A 511 -5.14 -21.01 1.37
CA LEU A 511 -4.29 -20.25 0.46
C LEU A 511 -5.06 -19.65 -0.73
N LYS A 512 -6.02 -20.38 -1.34
CA LYS A 512 -6.92 -19.84 -2.38
C LYS A 512 -7.71 -18.64 -1.86
N VAL A 513 -8.26 -18.71 -0.65
CA VAL A 513 -8.98 -17.59 0.00
C VAL A 513 -8.04 -16.39 0.22
N ALA A 514 -6.83 -16.61 0.74
CA ALA A 514 -5.85 -15.54 0.93
C ALA A 514 -5.45 -14.89 -0.41
N ARG A 515 -5.22 -15.67 -1.47
CA ARG A 515 -4.94 -15.18 -2.83
C ARG A 515 -6.11 -14.34 -3.36
N ALA A 516 -7.35 -14.80 -3.20
CA ALA A 516 -8.54 -14.08 -3.66
C ALA A 516 -8.78 -12.76 -2.90
N GLN A 517 -8.55 -12.72 -1.59
CA GLN A 517 -8.60 -11.49 -0.80
C GLN A 517 -7.49 -10.50 -1.16
N HIS A 518 -6.28 -11.00 -1.43
CA HIS A 518 -5.15 -10.19 -1.91
C HIS A 518 -5.44 -9.56 -3.27
N VAL A 519 -5.80 -10.39 -4.27
CA VAL A 519 -6.12 -9.93 -5.64
C VAL A 519 -7.24 -8.90 -5.62
N ARG A 520 -8.29 -9.09 -4.82
CA ARG A 520 -9.38 -8.11 -4.66
C ARG A 520 -9.04 -6.89 -3.81
N ALA A 521 -7.78 -6.71 -3.38
CA ALA A 521 -7.32 -5.62 -2.52
C ALA A 521 -8.06 -5.50 -1.16
N GLU A 522 -8.49 -6.62 -0.59
CA GLU A 522 -9.15 -6.71 0.73
C GLU A 522 -8.15 -7.00 1.85
N SER A 523 -7.01 -7.61 1.53
CA SER A 523 -5.89 -7.85 2.44
C SER A 523 -4.57 -7.53 1.74
N TYR A 524 -3.57 -7.04 2.48
CA TYR A 524 -2.31 -6.53 1.88
C TYR A 524 -1.02 -7.23 2.34
N LEU A 525 -1.06 -8.05 3.40
CA LEU A 525 0.10 -8.84 3.87
C LEU A 525 -0.20 -10.31 4.18
N VAL A 526 -1.47 -10.69 4.42
CA VAL A 526 -1.84 -12.06 4.81
C VAL A 526 -1.37 -13.08 3.77
N TYR A 527 -1.62 -12.81 2.48
CA TYR A 527 -1.15 -13.67 1.40
C TYR A 527 0.38 -13.74 1.32
N GLY A 528 1.09 -12.62 1.47
CA GLY A 528 2.56 -12.58 1.47
C GLY A 528 3.19 -13.42 2.58
N VAL A 529 2.67 -13.32 3.81
CA VAL A 529 3.08 -14.16 4.95
C VAL A 529 2.90 -15.65 4.63
N MET A 530 1.74 -16.03 4.08
CA MET A 530 1.39 -17.44 3.85
C MET A 530 2.05 -18.07 2.63
N SER A 531 2.28 -17.29 1.56
CA SER A 531 2.88 -17.79 0.32
C SER A 531 4.41 -17.80 0.37
N SER A 532 5.03 -16.81 1.02
CA SER A 532 6.47 -16.55 0.90
C SER A 532 7.22 -16.40 2.23
N GLY A 533 6.51 -16.25 3.35
CA GLY A 533 7.10 -15.99 4.65
C GLY A 533 7.85 -14.66 4.72
N GLU A 534 7.46 -13.68 3.91
CA GLU A 534 8.18 -12.42 3.71
C GLU A 534 7.20 -11.24 3.65
N VAL A 535 7.55 -10.13 4.31
CA VAL A 535 6.75 -8.89 4.36
C VAL A 535 7.64 -7.65 4.38
N GLU A 536 7.10 -6.55 3.89
CA GLU A 536 7.73 -5.23 3.91
C GLU A 536 6.79 -4.15 4.48
N CYS A 537 7.37 -3.06 4.99
CA CYS A 537 6.63 -1.85 5.33
C CYS A 537 7.37 -0.61 4.82
N SER A 538 6.63 0.41 4.39
CA SER A 538 7.20 1.68 3.93
C SER A 538 7.86 2.46 5.07
N SER A 539 8.82 3.33 4.74
CA SER A 539 9.30 4.37 5.66
C SER A 539 8.12 5.18 6.23
N SER A 540 8.30 5.71 7.44
CA SER A 540 7.34 6.58 8.13
C SER A 540 8.01 7.86 8.60
N LEU A 541 7.22 8.90 8.90
CA LEU A 541 7.71 10.14 9.52
C LEU A 541 8.08 9.88 11.00
N GLU A 542 9.22 9.22 11.20
CA GLU A 542 9.85 8.97 12.49
C GLU A 542 11.15 9.76 12.58
N ASP A 543 11.41 10.39 13.72
CA ASP A 543 12.62 11.19 13.91
C ASP A 543 13.74 10.32 14.47
N ALA A 544 14.69 9.95 13.62
CA ALA A 544 15.86 9.16 14.03
C ALA A 544 16.74 9.82 15.11
N THR A 545 16.54 11.11 15.42
CA THR A 545 17.23 11.86 16.50
C THR A 545 16.41 11.99 17.77
N ASP A 546 15.12 11.66 17.74
CA ASP A 546 14.28 11.53 18.94
C ASP A 546 14.35 10.07 19.41
N GLN A 547 14.41 9.85 20.73
CA GLN A 547 14.39 8.54 21.36
C GLN A 547 13.21 8.38 22.33
N ALA A 548 12.34 9.39 22.44
CA ALA A 548 11.14 9.32 23.27
C ALA A 548 10.07 8.40 22.67
N LEU A 549 10.05 8.16 21.35
CA LEU A 549 9.11 7.24 20.71
C LEU A 549 9.86 6.08 20.03
N PRO A 550 9.61 4.82 20.42
CA PRO A 550 10.12 3.67 19.70
C PRO A 550 9.47 3.58 18.30
N SER A 551 10.25 3.14 17.30
CA SER A 551 9.77 2.99 15.92
C SER A 551 8.58 2.03 15.82
N GLN A 552 7.63 2.35 14.94
CA GLN A 552 6.46 1.52 14.58
C GLN A 552 6.83 0.08 14.24
N ALA A 553 8.04 -0.14 13.69
CA ALA A 553 8.54 -1.46 13.37
C ALA A 553 8.63 -2.34 14.61
N PHE A 554 9.07 -1.80 15.74
CA PHE A 554 9.15 -2.49 17.02
C PHE A 554 7.82 -2.43 17.77
N VAL A 555 7.17 -1.27 17.85
CA VAL A 555 5.88 -1.09 18.57
C VAL A 555 4.85 -2.11 18.13
N TYR A 556 4.70 -2.36 16.83
CA TYR A 556 3.72 -3.32 16.31
C TYR A 556 4.29 -4.72 16.05
N ARG A 557 5.56 -5.01 16.41
CA ARG A 557 6.17 -6.34 16.20
C ARG A 557 5.44 -7.44 16.99
N PRO A 558 5.09 -7.29 18.29
CA PRO A 558 4.37 -8.33 19.04
C PRO A 558 3.02 -8.71 18.40
N VAL A 559 2.29 -7.73 17.85
CA VAL A 559 1.03 -7.98 17.12
C VAL A 559 1.28 -8.78 15.84
N ARG A 560 2.28 -8.40 15.04
CA ARG A 560 2.63 -9.14 13.83
C ARG A 560 3.09 -10.56 14.15
N GLN A 561 3.87 -10.77 15.20
CA GLN A 561 4.29 -12.10 15.65
C GLN A 561 3.11 -13.01 16.02
N ARG A 562 2.04 -12.46 16.63
CA ARG A 562 0.81 -13.22 16.94
C ARG A 562 -0.02 -13.50 15.70
N VAL A 563 -0.09 -12.56 14.75
CA VAL A 563 -0.65 -12.81 13.42
C VAL A 563 0.13 -13.91 12.68
N TYR A 564 1.47 -13.94 12.75
CA TYR A 564 2.26 -15.04 12.18
C TYR A 564 1.97 -16.38 12.89
N SER A 565 1.72 -16.36 14.20
CA SER A 565 1.32 -17.57 14.95
C SER A 565 -0.06 -18.08 14.55
N LEU A 566 -1.00 -17.18 14.24
CA LEU A 566 -2.31 -17.52 13.71
C LEU A 566 -2.23 -18.06 12.27
N LEU A 567 -1.46 -17.39 11.39
CA LEU A 567 -1.39 -17.74 9.98
C LEU A 567 -0.54 -18.99 9.69
N LEU A 568 0.48 -19.26 10.51
CA LEU A 568 1.49 -20.31 10.25
C LEU A 568 1.52 -21.43 11.31
N GLY A 569 0.72 -21.33 12.38
CA GLY A 569 0.78 -22.24 13.55
C GLY A 569 0.17 -23.64 13.36
N GLY A 570 -0.15 -24.06 12.13
CA GLY A 570 -0.89 -25.30 11.84
C GLY A 570 -0.07 -26.59 11.73
N GLY A 571 1.24 -26.56 12.02
CA GLY A 571 2.12 -27.72 11.91
C GLY A 571 1.90 -28.76 13.01
N GLY A 572 1.14 -29.82 12.72
CA GLY A 572 0.73 -30.87 13.67
C GLY A 572 1.83 -31.82 14.15
N GLY A 573 2.95 -31.31 14.68
CA GLY A 573 4.07 -32.15 15.13
C GLY A 573 5.06 -31.47 16.07
N GLY A 574 4.77 -31.46 17.37
CA GLY A 574 5.72 -31.33 18.49
C GLY A 574 6.43 -29.97 18.71
N SER A 575 6.91 -29.32 17.66
CA SER A 575 7.63 -28.05 17.73
C SER A 575 6.66 -26.88 17.72
N SER A 576 6.45 -26.24 18.88
CA SER A 576 5.40 -25.24 19.11
C SER A 576 5.65 -23.85 18.51
N THR A 577 6.58 -23.72 17.55
CA THR A 577 6.88 -22.46 16.85
C THR A 577 6.85 -22.66 15.34
N GLY A 578 5.94 -21.97 14.65
CA GLY A 578 5.95 -21.88 13.19
C GLY A 578 7.21 -21.20 12.64
N PRO A 579 7.45 -21.27 11.32
CA PRO A 579 8.64 -20.70 10.69
C PRO A 579 8.74 -19.18 10.89
N ALA A 580 9.97 -18.67 10.96
CA ALA A 580 10.23 -17.25 11.12
C ALA A 580 9.91 -16.47 9.83
N VAL A 581 9.20 -15.36 9.97
CA VAL A 581 8.86 -14.45 8.88
C VAL A 581 9.98 -13.43 8.68
N LYS A 582 10.33 -13.16 7.43
CA LYS A 582 11.32 -12.16 7.03
C LYS A 582 10.67 -10.77 7.00
N GLU A 583 11.07 -9.89 7.91
CA GLU A 583 10.58 -8.51 7.95
C GLU A 583 11.58 -7.52 7.33
N TRP A 584 11.21 -6.95 6.19
CA TRP A 584 11.86 -5.77 5.61
C TRP A 584 11.18 -4.49 6.11
N PHE A 585 11.31 -4.24 7.41
CA PHE A 585 10.71 -3.07 8.06
C PHE A 585 11.73 -1.94 8.22
N VAL A 586 11.35 -0.74 7.77
CA VAL A 586 12.19 0.45 7.91
C VAL A 586 12.07 1.00 9.33
N TYR A 587 13.21 1.19 10.00
CA TYR A 587 13.34 1.82 11.32
C TYR A 587 14.70 2.54 11.45
N SER A 588 14.85 3.39 12.47
CA SER A 588 16.11 4.13 12.72
C SER A 588 17.31 3.18 12.86
N GLY A 589 18.39 3.45 12.12
CA GLY A 589 19.60 2.64 12.13
C GLY A 589 19.56 1.35 11.29
N ASN A 590 18.42 0.90 10.76
CA ASN A 590 18.37 -0.31 9.92
C ASN A 590 19.10 -0.09 8.58
N PRO A 591 20.17 -0.84 8.26
CA PRO A 591 20.87 -0.72 6.98
C PRO A 591 20.17 -1.48 5.84
N LEU A 592 19.12 -2.26 6.12
CA LEU A 592 18.34 -3.07 5.17
C LEU A 592 19.20 -3.96 4.26
N ARG A 593 20.26 -4.57 4.82
CA ARG A 593 21.13 -5.53 4.10
C ARG A 593 20.54 -6.95 4.05
N GLN A 594 19.71 -7.28 5.04
CA GLN A 594 19.01 -8.54 5.22
C GLN A 594 17.69 -8.24 5.95
N PRO A 595 16.66 -9.11 5.86
CA PRO A 595 15.46 -8.95 6.66
C PRO A 595 15.70 -9.31 8.13
N ASP A 596 14.90 -8.74 9.04
CA ASP A 596 14.82 -9.24 10.41
C ASP A 596 14.08 -10.60 10.40
N LEU A 597 14.64 -11.65 11.01
CA LEU A 597 13.98 -12.95 11.12
C LEU A 597 13.09 -13.00 12.37
N VAL A 598 11.79 -12.85 12.18
CA VAL A 598 10.81 -12.64 13.26
C VAL A 598 9.99 -13.91 13.47
N ARG A 599 10.25 -14.60 14.60
CA ARG A 599 9.52 -15.82 14.98
C ARG A 599 8.08 -15.49 15.41
N PRO A 600 7.11 -16.37 15.11
CA PRO A 600 5.77 -16.33 15.71
C PRO A 600 5.79 -16.23 17.24
N LEU A 601 4.80 -15.54 17.81
CA LEU A 601 4.57 -15.42 19.24
C LEU A 601 3.20 -16.03 19.55
N GLN A 602 3.16 -17.01 20.44
CA GLN A 602 1.91 -17.71 20.75
C GLN A 602 0.88 -16.79 21.44
N MET A 603 -0.39 -17.12 21.25
CA MET A 603 -1.53 -16.38 21.81
C MET A 603 -2.13 -17.12 23.02
N ASN A 604 -2.39 -16.38 24.10
CA ASN A 604 -3.03 -16.93 25.29
C ASN A 604 -4.55 -16.92 25.14
N LEU A 605 -5.09 -17.85 24.34
CA LEU A 605 -6.53 -17.99 24.08
C LEU A 605 -7.12 -19.19 24.86
N PRO A 606 -8.28 -19.03 25.53
CA PRO A 606 -9.03 -20.15 26.09
C PRO A 606 -9.43 -21.14 24.98
N GLY A 607 -9.08 -22.41 25.14
CA GLY A 607 -9.26 -23.43 24.09
C GLY A 607 -8.15 -23.48 23.03
N GLY A 608 -7.13 -22.62 23.12
CA GLY A 608 -6.01 -22.55 22.18
C GLY A 608 -6.28 -21.65 20.96
N THR A 609 -5.32 -21.61 20.04
CA THR A 609 -5.41 -20.81 18.79
C THR A 609 -6.41 -21.44 17.81
N PRO A 610 -7.47 -20.73 17.38
CA PRO A 610 -8.44 -21.24 16.42
C PRO A 610 -7.82 -21.52 15.04
N SER A 611 -8.39 -22.47 14.30
CA SER A 611 -7.94 -22.74 12.93
C SER A 611 -8.41 -21.66 11.94
N LEU A 612 -7.64 -21.43 10.87
CA LEU A 612 -8.04 -20.51 9.79
C LEU A 612 -9.33 -20.96 9.10
N ARG A 613 -9.60 -22.27 9.01
CA ARG A 613 -10.89 -22.82 8.52
C ARG A 613 -12.05 -22.37 9.40
N GLN A 614 -11.92 -22.49 10.72
CA GLN A 614 -12.93 -22.01 11.65
C GLN A 614 -13.12 -20.49 11.49
N LEU A 615 -12.05 -19.71 11.54
CA LEU A 615 -12.16 -18.24 11.46
C LEU A 615 -12.67 -17.72 10.12
N TRP A 616 -12.28 -18.28 8.98
CA TRP A 616 -12.58 -17.71 7.66
C TRP A 616 -13.75 -18.36 6.94
N LEU A 617 -14.00 -19.66 7.17
CA LEU A 617 -15.02 -20.43 6.44
C LEU A 617 -16.27 -20.71 7.29
N SER A 618 -16.14 -20.83 8.62
CA SER A 618 -17.31 -21.13 9.47
C SER A 618 -18.32 -20.00 9.51
N GLN A 619 -19.60 -20.40 9.53
CA GLN A 619 -20.78 -19.56 9.75
C GLN A 619 -21.53 -19.99 11.03
N GLU A 620 -20.89 -20.74 11.92
CA GLU A 620 -21.49 -21.26 13.15
C GLU A 620 -21.92 -20.14 14.11
N PRO A 621 -23.03 -20.32 14.87
CA PRO A 621 -23.42 -19.39 15.92
C PRO A 621 -22.27 -19.12 16.90
N GLY A 622 -21.96 -17.85 17.14
CA GLY A 622 -20.87 -17.43 18.02
C GLY A 622 -19.51 -17.23 17.35
N ILE A 623 -19.31 -17.60 16.07
CA ILE A 623 -18.01 -17.44 15.39
C ILE A 623 -17.47 -15.99 15.46
N GLN A 624 -18.35 -14.99 15.38
CA GLN A 624 -17.96 -13.58 15.50
C GLN A 624 -17.37 -13.21 16.87
N ALA A 625 -17.81 -13.87 17.95
CA ALA A 625 -17.21 -13.67 19.27
C ALA A 625 -15.78 -14.24 19.32
N GLN A 626 -15.55 -15.42 18.72
CA GLN A 626 -14.23 -16.05 18.61
C GLN A 626 -13.27 -15.27 17.69
N ARG A 627 -13.78 -14.72 16.57
CA ARG A 627 -13.04 -13.81 15.68
C ARG A 627 -12.57 -12.56 16.45
N LEU A 628 -13.45 -11.94 17.24
CA LEU A 628 -13.12 -10.80 18.09
C LEU A 628 -12.10 -11.16 19.19
N ASP A 629 -12.27 -12.30 19.86
CA ASP A 629 -11.31 -12.77 20.87
C ASP A 629 -9.92 -13.01 20.28
N THR A 630 -9.86 -13.56 19.06
CA THR A 630 -8.59 -13.74 18.33
C THR A 630 -7.94 -12.41 17.96
N LEU A 631 -8.74 -11.40 17.56
CA LEU A 631 -8.24 -10.05 17.30
C LEU A 631 -7.67 -9.40 18.57
N LEU A 632 -8.40 -9.48 19.69
CA LEU A 632 -7.94 -8.92 20.97
C LEU A 632 -6.68 -9.65 21.47
N ALA A 633 -6.60 -10.96 21.31
CA ALA A 633 -5.40 -11.73 21.63
C ALA A 633 -4.19 -11.36 20.77
N CYS A 634 -4.36 -11.00 19.50
CA CYS A 634 -3.28 -10.46 18.67
C CYS A 634 -2.70 -9.16 19.26
N PHE A 635 -3.53 -8.30 19.87
CA PHE A 635 -3.11 -7.10 20.59
C PHE A 635 -2.72 -7.34 22.07
N ASP A 636 -2.80 -8.57 22.59
CA ASP A 636 -2.64 -8.90 24.02
C ASP A 636 -3.73 -8.30 24.95
N LEU A 637 -4.88 -7.89 24.39
CA LEU A 637 -5.93 -7.13 25.09
C LEU A 637 -7.15 -7.96 25.49
N SER A 638 -7.03 -9.29 25.56
CA SER A 638 -8.11 -10.18 26.00
C SER A 638 -8.66 -9.82 27.39
N SER A 639 -7.80 -9.27 28.26
CA SER A 639 -8.15 -8.73 29.59
C SER A 639 -9.14 -7.56 29.56
N SER A 640 -9.23 -6.86 28.42
CA SER A 640 -9.93 -5.59 28.23
C SER A 640 -11.16 -5.71 27.32
N ARG A 641 -11.60 -6.96 27.03
CA ARG A 641 -12.77 -7.26 26.19
C ARG A 641 -14.02 -6.50 26.62
N GLU A 642 -14.35 -6.53 27.90
CA GLU A 642 -15.54 -5.91 28.48
C GLU A 642 -15.53 -4.39 28.30
N GLU A 643 -14.40 -3.75 28.61
CA GLU A 643 -14.22 -2.30 28.43
C GLU A 643 -14.35 -1.88 26.96
N LEU A 644 -13.80 -2.66 26.04
CA LEU A 644 -13.87 -2.36 24.60
C LEU A 644 -15.26 -2.65 24.01
N GLN A 645 -15.96 -3.69 24.45
CA GLN A 645 -17.34 -3.98 24.03
C GLN A 645 -18.34 -2.94 24.54
N ALA A 646 -18.05 -2.26 25.66
CA ALA A 646 -18.85 -1.15 26.18
C ALA A 646 -18.68 0.18 25.40
N VAL A 647 -17.72 0.27 24.47
CA VAL A 647 -17.53 1.44 23.60
C VAL A 647 -18.45 1.38 22.38
N GLU A 648 -18.96 2.53 21.94
CA GLU A 648 -19.72 2.66 20.69
C GLU A 648 -18.85 2.29 19.46
N ARG A 649 -19.42 1.55 18.50
CA ARG A 649 -18.68 0.90 17.39
C ARG A 649 -17.54 1.71 16.74
N PRO A 650 -17.73 2.96 16.28
CA PRO A 650 -16.64 3.71 15.64
C PRO A 650 -15.39 3.82 16.51
N PHE A 651 -15.53 3.95 17.83
CA PHE A 651 -14.39 4.11 18.73
C PHE A 651 -13.88 2.80 19.33
N GLN A 652 -14.50 1.63 19.08
CA GLN A 652 -13.99 0.34 19.59
C GLN A 652 -12.57 0.06 19.08
N ALA A 653 -12.36 0.23 17.77
CA ALA A 653 -11.08 0.12 17.12
C ALA A 653 -10.05 1.15 17.60
N LEU A 654 -10.48 2.41 17.79
CA LEU A 654 -9.63 3.48 18.31
C LEU A 654 -9.18 3.17 19.75
N CYS A 655 -10.10 2.80 20.63
CA CYS A 655 -9.78 2.42 22.01
C CYS A 655 -8.89 1.18 22.07
N CYS A 656 -9.08 0.18 21.21
CA CYS A 656 -8.19 -0.98 21.13
C CYS A 656 -6.74 -0.56 20.79
N LEU A 657 -6.56 0.29 19.77
CA LEU A 657 -5.24 0.79 19.39
C LEU A 657 -4.62 1.73 20.44
N LEU A 658 -5.43 2.55 21.12
CA LEU A 658 -4.96 3.42 22.20
C LEU A 658 -4.56 2.62 23.43
N VAL A 659 -5.35 1.65 23.89
CA VAL A 659 -4.97 0.75 24.99
C VAL A 659 -3.68 0.03 24.65
N TYR A 660 -3.56 -0.52 23.44
CA TYR A 660 -2.32 -1.16 22.99
C TYR A 660 -1.12 -0.21 23.07
N LEU A 661 -1.23 0.98 22.47
CA LEU A 661 -0.15 1.96 22.45
C LEU A 661 0.28 2.41 23.84
N PHE A 662 -0.66 2.70 24.75
CA PHE A 662 -0.36 3.15 26.12
C PHE A 662 0.12 2.02 27.04
N VAL A 663 -0.16 0.75 26.72
CA VAL A 663 0.53 -0.38 27.35
C VAL A 663 1.97 -0.48 26.83
N GLN A 664 2.18 -0.50 25.50
CA GLN A 664 3.50 -0.76 24.91
C GLN A 664 4.50 0.41 25.01
N VAL A 665 4.04 1.67 25.03
CA VAL A 665 4.90 2.86 24.99
C VAL A 665 4.77 3.66 26.29
N ASP A 666 5.87 3.71 27.04
CA ASP A 666 5.98 4.32 28.37
C ASP A 666 6.01 5.85 28.39
N THR A 667 6.46 6.49 27.31
CA THR A 667 6.49 7.96 27.19
C THR A 667 5.14 8.58 26.80
N LEU A 668 4.09 7.79 26.61
CA LEU A 668 2.75 8.32 26.32
C LEU A 668 2.08 8.81 27.61
N CYS A 669 1.61 10.06 27.59
CA CYS A 669 1.04 10.75 28.74
C CYS A 669 -0.43 11.08 28.54
N LEU A 670 -1.10 11.48 29.64
CA LEU A 670 -2.53 11.77 29.66
C LEU A 670 -2.92 12.86 28.63
N GLU A 671 -2.03 13.81 28.39
CA GLU A 671 -2.18 14.87 27.40
C GLU A 671 -2.19 14.33 25.96
N ASP A 672 -1.37 13.31 25.65
CA ASP A 672 -1.40 12.64 24.33
C ASP A 672 -2.74 11.89 24.14
N LEU A 673 -3.24 11.23 25.20
CA LEU A 673 -4.53 10.50 25.16
C LEU A 673 -5.70 11.45 24.92
N HIS A 674 -5.71 12.60 25.61
CA HIS A 674 -6.72 13.65 25.43
C HIS A 674 -6.74 14.14 23.97
N ALA A 675 -5.58 14.34 23.34
CA ALA A 675 -5.50 14.77 21.94
C ALA A 675 -6.11 13.76 20.97
N PHE A 676 -5.79 12.46 21.11
CA PHE A 676 -6.31 11.40 20.26
C PHE A 676 -7.84 11.22 20.37
N ILE A 677 -8.39 11.31 21.59
CA ILE A 677 -9.84 11.18 21.82
C ILE A 677 -10.58 12.44 21.34
N ALA A 678 -10.06 13.64 21.65
CA ALA A 678 -10.71 14.89 21.29
C ALA A 678 -10.85 15.06 19.78
N GLN A 679 -9.80 14.76 19.00
CA GLN A 679 -9.87 14.90 17.54
C GLN A 679 -10.86 13.91 16.92
N ALA A 680 -10.92 12.66 17.40
CA ALA A 680 -11.80 11.64 16.85
C ALA A 680 -13.29 11.98 17.07
N LEU A 681 -13.62 12.56 18.23
CA LEU A 681 -14.96 13.07 18.53
C LEU A 681 -15.30 14.30 17.68
N CYS A 682 -14.38 15.27 17.58
CA CYS A 682 -14.61 16.49 16.79
C CYS A 682 -14.74 16.20 15.29
N LEU A 683 -13.99 15.21 14.76
CA LEU A 683 -14.01 14.83 13.35
C LEU A 683 -15.39 14.37 12.87
N GLN A 684 -16.23 13.79 13.72
CA GLN A 684 -17.55 13.31 13.29
C GLN A 684 -18.43 14.43 12.70
N GLY A 685 -18.29 15.67 13.18
CA GLY A 685 -19.09 16.82 12.70
C GLY A 685 -18.48 17.68 11.59
N LYS A 686 -17.17 17.54 11.29
CA LYS A 686 -16.46 18.52 10.44
C LYS A 686 -16.44 18.14 8.96
N PRO A 687 -16.82 19.04 8.02
CA PRO A 687 -16.66 18.83 6.59
C PRO A 687 -15.18 18.99 6.16
N ALA A 688 -14.85 18.53 4.95
CA ALA A 688 -13.49 18.63 4.42
C ALA A 688 -12.98 20.08 4.32
N VAL A 689 -13.84 21.03 3.95
CA VAL A 689 -13.49 22.46 3.79
C VAL A 689 -13.06 23.08 5.13
N GLU A 690 -13.80 22.84 6.21
CA GLU A 690 -13.43 23.36 7.55
C GLU A 690 -12.08 22.81 8.03
N LEU A 691 -11.76 21.56 7.68
CA LEU A 691 -10.47 20.95 7.97
C LEU A 691 -9.36 21.51 7.06
N ALA A 692 -9.65 21.81 5.80
CA ALA A 692 -8.73 22.47 4.87
C ALA A 692 -8.37 23.89 5.34
N ASP A 693 -9.36 24.67 5.81
CA ASP A 693 -9.17 26.02 6.34
C ASP A 693 -8.47 26.05 7.72
N LEU A 694 -8.49 24.95 8.47
CA LEU A 694 -7.97 24.87 9.84
C LEU A 694 -6.50 25.29 9.94
N GLN A 695 -6.21 26.37 10.69
CA GLN A 695 -4.86 26.85 10.94
C GLN A 695 -4.25 26.25 12.22
N LEU A 696 -2.92 26.17 12.27
CA LEU A 696 -2.14 25.68 13.41
C LEU A 696 -1.17 26.76 13.89
N ASP A 697 -1.05 26.94 15.21
CA ASP A 697 -0.09 27.88 15.81
C ASP A 697 1.35 27.62 15.36
N HIS A 698 1.71 26.34 15.22
CA HIS A 698 3.00 25.84 14.73
C HIS A 698 2.92 24.32 14.49
N ILE A 699 3.98 23.74 13.92
CA ILE A 699 4.20 22.29 13.83
C ILE A 699 5.15 21.83 14.94
N ASP A 700 4.68 20.88 15.75
CA ASP A 700 5.50 20.17 16.74
C ASP A 700 5.97 18.79 16.24
N PRO A 701 7.27 18.43 16.39
CA PRO A 701 7.81 17.16 15.91
C PRO A 701 7.35 15.93 16.71
N ARG A 702 6.94 16.06 17.99
CA ARG A 702 6.34 14.92 18.72
C ARG A 702 4.93 14.64 18.18
N ALA A 703 4.14 15.68 17.93
CA ALA A 703 2.80 15.52 17.35
C ALA A 703 2.86 14.82 15.97
N VAL A 704 3.81 15.19 15.10
CA VAL A 704 4.04 14.52 13.81
C VAL A 704 4.31 13.01 13.96
N GLN A 705 5.14 12.62 14.94
CA GLN A 705 5.46 11.22 15.20
C GLN A 705 4.28 10.46 15.83
N LEU A 706 3.55 11.06 16.78
CA LEU A 706 2.36 10.47 17.41
C LEU A 706 1.24 10.20 16.38
N ALA A 707 0.97 11.17 15.51
CA ALA A 707 0.04 11.04 14.39
C ALA A 707 0.43 9.87 13.48
N THR A 708 1.70 9.84 13.08
CA THR A 708 2.27 8.79 12.24
C THR A 708 2.16 7.41 12.88
N LEU A 709 2.42 7.29 14.18
CA LEU A 709 2.34 6.05 14.93
C LEU A 709 0.90 5.49 14.99
N LEU A 710 -0.10 6.34 15.29
CA LEU A 710 -1.50 5.92 15.26
C LEU A 710 -1.94 5.44 13.86
N VAL A 711 -1.53 6.17 12.81
CA VAL A 711 -1.85 5.81 11.42
C VAL A 711 -1.10 4.55 10.96
N ARG A 712 0.03 4.18 11.60
CA ARG A 712 0.60 2.81 11.50
C ARG A 712 -0.28 1.78 12.19
N GLY A 713 -0.72 2.05 13.41
CA GLY A 713 -1.67 1.22 14.16
C GLY A 713 -2.93 0.88 13.37
N LEU A 714 -3.53 1.85 12.68
CA LEU A 714 -4.70 1.62 11.83
C LEU A 714 -4.41 0.60 10.70
N THR A 715 -3.23 0.64 10.04
CA THR A 715 -2.85 -0.40 9.06
C THR A 715 -2.39 -1.73 9.68
N THR A 716 -1.97 -1.73 10.95
CA THR A 716 -1.79 -2.98 11.71
C THR A 716 -3.14 -3.59 12.02
N LEU A 717 -4.15 -2.79 12.36
CA LEU A 717 -5.51 -3.26 12.58
C LEU A 717 -6.16 -3.81 11.29
N VAL A 718 -5.92 -3.21 10.13
CA VAL A 718 -6.29 -3.79 8.82
C VAL A 718 -5.75 -5.22 8.67
N LEU A 719 -4.47 -5.45 9.00
CA LEU A 719 -3.85 -6.77 8.95
C LEU A 719 -4.50 -7.75 9.94
N VAL A 720 -4.67 -7.35 11.21
CA VAL A 720 -5.26 -8.23 12.23
C VAL A 720 -6.72 -8.55 11.91
N ASN A 721 -7.53 -7.57 11.51
CA ASN A 721 -8.93 -7.79 11.16
C ASN A 721 -9.06 -8.80 10.01
N GLY A 722 -8.27 -8.65 8.95
CA GLY A 722 -8.21 -9.63 7.86
C GLY A 722 -7.80 -11.02 8.32
N ALA A 723 -6.69 -11.13 9.08
CA ALA A 723 -6.19 -12.42 9.58
C ALA A 723 -7.18 -13.12 10.53
N CYS A 724 -7.96 -12.38 11.32
CA CYS A 724 -8.95 -12.90 12.26
C CYS A 724 -10.34 -13.15 11.64
N GLY A 725 -10.51 -13.05 10.30
CA GLY A 725 -11.80 -13.32 9.64
C GLY A 725 -12.80 -12.15 9.69
N SER A 726 -12.31 -10.93 9.84
CA SER A 726 -13.06 -9.66 9.86
C SER A 726 -14.17 -9.55 10.93
N PRO A 727 -13.84 -9.61 12.23
CA PRO A 727 -14.79 -9.33 13.33
C PRO A 727 -15.30 -7.88 13.38
N TRP A 728 -14.58 -6.91 12.80
CA TRP A 728 -15.01 -5.52 12.71
C TRP A 728 -15.26 -5.09 11.25
N GLU A 729 -16.25 -4.23 11.05
CA GLU A 729 -16.53 -3.62 9.75
C GLU A 729 -15.38 -2.67 9.40
N MET A 730 -14.81 -2.78 8.20
CA MET A 730 -13.65 -1.96 7.80
C MET A 730 -13.92 -0.46 7.93
N ALA A 731 -15.16 -0.03 7.68
CA ALA A 731 -15.58 1.37 7.75
C ALA A 731 -15.43 1.99 9.15
N ASP A 732 -15.65 1.22 10.23
CA ASP A 732 -15.53 1.71 11.62
C ASP A 732 -14.13 2.27 11.94
N PHE A 733 -13.10 1.83 11.21
CA PHE A 733 -11.70 2.20 11.47
C PHE A 733 -10.92 2.75 10.26
N MET A 734 -11.62 3.23 9.23
CA MET A 734 -10.96 4.01 8.17
C MET A 734 -10.61 5.43 8.66
N PRO A 735 -9.44 5.97 8.30
CA PRO A 735 -8.92 7.19 8.92
C PRO A 735 -9.79 8.42 8.61
N TRP A 736 -10.45 8.51 7.45
CA TRP A 736 -11.38 9.63 7.15
C TRP A 736 -12.62 9.70 8.07
N HIS A 737 -12.88 8.66 8.87
CA HIS A 737 -13.87 8.64 9.95
C HIS A 737 -13.27 8.82 11.35
N LEU A 738 -11.99 8.50 11.58
CA LEU A 738 -11.35 8.44 12.92
C LEU A 738 -10.17 9.37 13.19
N PHE A 739 -9.43 9.80 12.16
CA PHE A 739 -8.21 10.57 12.33
C PHE A 739 -8.04 11.61 11.22
N ASP A 740 -7.87 12.87 11.60
CA ASP A 740 -7.50 13.92 10.66
C ASP A 740 -6.36 14.79 11.22
N GLY A 741 -5.33 15.01 10.40
CA GLY A 741 -4.00 15.35 10.88
C GLY A 741 -3.89 16.73 11.53
N LYS A 742 -4.40 17.78 10.89
CA LYS A 742 -4.41 19.13 11.48
C LYS A 742 -5.34 19.18 12.70
N LEU A 743 -6.47 18.47 12.67
CA LEU A 743 -7.36 18.41 13.82
C LEU A 743 -6.67 17.78 15.03
N PHE A 744 -6.01 16.62 14.87
CA PHE A 744 -5.16 16.04 15.90
C PHE A 744 -4.08 17.00 16.39
N HIS A 745 -3.35 17.63 15.46
CA HIS A 745 -2.26 18.55 15.81
C HIS A 745 -2.77 19.76 16.62
N GLN A 746 -3.94 20.30 16.29
CA GLN A 746 -4.55 21.37 17.07
C GLN A 746 -4.95 20.89 18.49
N LYS A 747 -5.60 19.72 18.60
CA LYS A 747 -5.97 19.16 19.92
C LYS A 747 -4.74 18.81 20.76
N TYR A 748 -3.65 18.39 20.13
CA TYR A 748 -2.36 18.17 20.77
C TYR A 748 -1.83 19.46 21.41
N LEU A 749 -1.72 20.55 20.64
CA LEU A 749 -1.23 21.84 21.14
C LEU A 749 -2.13 22.44 22.23
N GLN A 750 -3.45 22.22 22.17
CA GLN A 750 -4.38 22.60 23.23
C GLN A 750 -4.19 21.75 24.50
N SER A 751 -3.98 20.44 24.34
CA SER A 751 -3.77 19.50 25.44
C SER A 751 -2.45 19.76 26.19
N GLU A 752 -1.35 20.02 25.49
CA GLU A 752 -0.07 20.44 26.08
C GLU A 752 -0.19 21.73 26.90
N LYS A 753 -0.97 22.71 26.42
CA LYS A 753 -1.30 23.94 27.16
C LYS A 753 -2.16 23.67 28.40
N GLY A 754 -2.70 22.45 28.57
CA GLY A 754 -3.54 22.04 29.69
C GLY A 754 -4.99 22.50 29.56
N TYR A 755 -5.52 22.57 28.33
CA TYR A 755 -6.93 22.91 28.10
C TYR A 755 -7.85 21.82 28.67
N THR A 756 -9.03 22.21 29.16
CA THR A 756 -9.99 21.27 29.74
C THR A 756 -10.71 20.44 28.68
N ALA A 757 -11.34 19.33 29.08
CA ALA A 757 -12.05 18.44 28.17
C ALA A 757 -13.12 19.18 27.35
N GLU A 758 -13.83 20.12 27.98
CA GLU A 758 -14.86 20.96 27.40
C GLU A 758 -14.32 21.84 26.27
N VAL A 759 -13.12 22.42 26.42
CA VAL A 759 -12.50 23.24 25.37
C VAL A 759 -11.95 22.36 24.24
N LEU A 760 -11.31 21.24 24.59
CA LEU A 760 -10.77 20.29 23.61
C LEU A 760 -11.86 19.76 22.67
N VAL A 761 -13.06 19.48 23.18
CA VAL A 761 -14.22 19.02 22.40
C VAL A 761 -15.20 20.13 22.00
N GLU A 762 -14.72 21.37 21.92
CA GLU A 762 -15.41 22.49 21.27
C GLU A 762 -16.76 22.85 21.96
N GLN A 763 -16.79 22.76 23.29
CA GLN A 763 -17.94 23.00 24.17
C GLN A 763 -19.16 22.10 23.90
N ASN A 764 -19.02 21.07 23.06
CA ASN A 764 -20.10 20.14 22.75
C ASN A 764 -20.34 19.17 23.92
N ARG A 765 -21.42 19.38 24.67
CA ARG A 765 -21.79 18.59 25.85
C ARG A 765 -21.87 17.08 25.59
N SER A 766 -22.32 16.65 24.41
CA SER A 766 -22.35 15.22 24.05
C SER A 766 -20.93 14.66 23.92
N HIS A 767 -20.03 15.43 23.28
CA HIS A 767 -18.63 15.05 23.14
C HIS A 767 -17.89 15.07 24.48
N VAL A 768 -18.25 15.94 25.44
CA VAL A 768 -17.67 15.89 26.80
C VAL A 768 -17.99 14.55 27.45
N THR A 769 -19.26 14.14 27.49
CA THR A 769 -19.65 12.84 28.07
C THR A 769 -18.92 11.68 27.39
N ARG A 770 -18.89 11.64 26.05
CA ARG A 770 -18.19 10.61 25.27
C ARG A 770 -16.68 10.60 25.54
N PHE A 771 -16.05 11.77 25.62
CA PHE A 771 -14.63 11.92 25.93
C PHE A 771 -14.28 11.31 27.31
N HIS A 772 -15.10 11.57 28.33
CA HIS A 772 -14.91 10.99 29.65
C HIS A 772 -15.10 9.46 29.65
N THR A 773 -16.09 8.93 28.92
CA THR A 773 -16.28 7.47 28.75
C THR A 773 -15.09 6.81 28.06
N LEU A 774 -14.68 7.31 26.88
CA LEU A 774 -13.56 6.75 26.11
C LEU A 774 -12.24 6.82 26.90
N LYS A 775 -11.99 7.94 27.61
CA LYS A 775 -10.82 8.08 28.49
C LYS A 775 -10.87 7.08 29.65
N SER A 776 -12.04 6.90 30.27
CA SER A 776 -12.20 5.95 31.38
C SER A 776 -11.97 4.50 30.93
N VAL A 777 -12.42 4.14 29.72
CA VAL A 777 -12.13 2.83 29.11
C VAL A 777 -10.63 2.62 28.94
N VAL A 778 -9.92 3.55 28.29
CA VAL A 778 -8.49 3.39 28.04
C VAL A 778 -7.70 3.37 29.36
N CYS A 779 -7.97 4.30 30.28
CA CYS A 779 -7.27 4.31 31.57
C CYS A 779 -7.55 3.07 32.44
N LYS A 780 -8.78 2.51 32.43
CA LYS A 780 -9.11 1.28 33.17
C LYS A 780 -8.39 0.06 32.58
N ALA A 781 -8.37 -0.06 31.25
CA ALA A 781 -7.70 -1.14 30.55
C ALA A 781 -6.17 -1.11 30.74
N CYS A 782 -5.51 0.04 30.53
CA CYS A 782 -4.07 0.16 30.83
C CYS A 782 -3.78 -0.02 32.33
N GLY A 783 -4.71 0.33 33.22
CA GLY A 783 -4.65 0.02 34.65
C GLY A 783 -4.62 -1.48 34.96
N LYS A 784 -5.43 -2.31 34.27
CA LYS A 784 -5.39 -3.79 34.40
C LYS A 784 -3.99 -4.35 34.09
N GLU A 785 -3.31 -3.78 33.10
CA GLU A 785 -1.96 -4.17 32.68
C GLU A 785 -0.83 -3.53 33.52
N ASN A 786 -1.14 -2.89 34.65
CA ASN A 786 -0.19 -2.18 35.52
C ASN A 786 0.51 -0.98 34.85
N ARG A 787 -0.15 -0.34 33.87
CA ARG A 787 0.36 0.79 33.10
C ARG A 787 -0.55 2.03 33.28
N PRO A 788 -0.60 2.62 34.49
CA PRO A 788 -1.44 3.80 34.76
C PRO A 788 -0.96 5.02 33.98
N ILE A 789 -1.87 5.63 33.22
CA ILE A 789 -1.56 6.78 32.35
C ILE A 789 -1.44 8.06 33.17
N VAL A 790 -0.23 8.63 33.21
CA VAL A 790 0.10 9.82 34.01
C VAL A 790 0.21 11.09 33.17
N SER A 791 -0.15 12.24 33.75
CA SER A 791 0.04 13.56 33.13
C SER A 791 1.52 13.94 33.08
N ARG A 792 1.96 14.55 31.97
CA ARG A 792 3.34 15.01 31.74
C ARG A 792 3.87 15.91 32.86
N ARG A 793 2.98 16.64 33.55
CA ARG A 793 3.30 17.52 34.70
C ARG A 793 3.84 16.77 35.93
N HIS A 794 3.66 15.46 36.01
CA HIS A 794 4.18 14.62 37.12
C HIS A 794 5.60 14.09 36.86
N TRP A 795 6.12 14.20 35.63
CA TRP A 795 7.46 13.78 35.25
C TRP A 795 8.49 14.84 35.66
N ARG A 796 8.69 15.02 36.98
CA ARG A 796 9.73 15.94 37.48
C ARG A 796 11.13 15.45 37.08
N PRO A 797 11.99 16.32 36.52
CA PRO A 797 13.34 15.92 36.10
C PRO A 797 14.26 15.75 37.31
N HIS A 798 14.49 14.51 37.74
CA HIS A 798 15.42 14.18 38.83
C HIS A 798 16.92 14.22 38.44
N HIS A 799 17.24 14.57 37.18
CA HIS A 799 18.61 14.70 36.67
C HIS A 799 18.93 16.09 36.10
N ALA A 800 18.58 17.14 36.85
CA ALA A 800 19.08 18.50 36.65
C ALA A 800 20.05 18.88 37.79
N GLY A 801 21.24 18.25 37.83
CA GLY A 801 22.17 18.40 38.96
C GLY A 801 23.66 18.37 38.57
N ARG A 802 24.35 19.48 38.83
CA ARG A 802 25.82 19.60 38.95
C ARG A 802 26.67 19.18 37.73
N TRP A 803 26.65 19.99 36.67
CA TRP A 803 27.84 20.19 35.83
C TRP A 803 28.67 21.36 36.40
N GLY A 804 29.65 21.04 37.24
CA GLY A 804 30.59 22.01 37.82
C GLY A 804 31.90 22.07 37.05
N ARG A 805 32.46 23.27 36.86
CA ARG A 805 33.79 23.46 36.23
C ARG A 805 34.93 22.99 37.14
N GLN A 806 35.71 22.02 36.68
CA GLN A 806 37.17 21.82 36.92
C GLN A 806 37.61 20.52 36.20
N GLY A 807 38.89 20.30 35.87
CA GLY A 807 40.04 21.19 36.07
C GLY A 807 41.41 20.48 36.11
N SER A 808 41.76 19.75 35.05
CA SER A 808 43.12 19.25 34.73
C SER A 808 43.75 18.08 35.54
N SER A 809 44.63 17.38 34.82
CA SER A 809 45.89 16.72 35.23
C SER A 809 45.95 15.39 36.03
N SER A 810 46.62 14.43 35.36
CA SER A 810 47.68 13.51 35.85
C SER A 810 47.37 12.20 36.61
N HIS A 811 48.21 11.22 36.27
CA HIS A 811 48.20 9.78 36.59
C HIS A 811 48.31 9.40 38.08
N GLY A 812 47.81 8.20 38.40
CA GLY A 812 48.18 7.43 39.59
C GLY A 812 47.71 5.97 39.48
N THR A 813 48.58 4.99 39.77
CA THR A 813 48.30 3.55 39.65
C THR A 813 48.12 2.88 41.01
N SER A 814 47.04 2.11 41.22
CA SER A 814 47.03 0.96 42.14
C SER A 814 45.81 0.04 41.90
N SER A 815 45.86 -1.16 42.50
CA SER A 815 44.82 -2.20 42.44
C SER A 815 43.93 -2.20 43.69
N GLY A 816 42.65 -2.55 43.53
CA GLY A 816 41.72 -2.74 44.65
C GLY A 816 40.32 -3.20 44.20
N TYR A 817 39.92 -4.41 44.56
CA TYR A 817 38.60 -4.98 44.23
C TYR A 817 37.49 -4.43 45.15
N SER A 818 36.34 -4.03 44.58
CA SER A 818 35.00 -4.53 45.01
C SER A 818 33.85 -4.04 44.12
N ARG A 819 32.72 -4.77 44.19
CA ARG A 819 31.53 -4.62 43.32
C ARG A 819 30.65 -3.40 43.66
N SER A 820 30.17 -2.71 42.64
CA SER A 820 28.73 -2.48 42.40
C SER A 820 28.52 -1.95 40.97
N GLY A 821 27.33 -2.15 40.40
CA GLY A 821 27.13 -2.08 38.94
C GLY A 821 26.68 -0.71 38.42
N HIS A 822 27.22 -0.33 37.25
CA HIS A 822 26.61 0.61 36.32
C HIS A 822 26.51 -0.05 34.93
N GLY A 823 25.42 0.21 34.22
CA GLY A 823 25.17 -0.36 32.90
C GLY A 823 26.02 0.30 31.80
N GLN A 824 26.25 -0.46 30.72
CA GLN A 824 26.85 0.02 29.47
C GLN A 824 25.96 -0.47 28.32
N HIS A 825 25.37 0.45 27.55
CA HIS A 825 25.92 1.06 26.34
C HIS A 825 25.92 0.11 25.13
N TRP A 826 24.92 0.29 24.26
CA TRP A 826 24.83 -0.40 22.97
C TRP A 826 25.81 0.19 21.95
N ARG A 827 26.87 -0.54 21.59
CA ARG A 827 27.35 -0.66 20.20
C ARG A 827 28.39 -1.76 20.00
N ASP A 828 28.50 -2.12 18.73
CA ASP A 828 29.62 -2.78 18.04
C ASP A 828 30.08 -4.16 18.53
N GLN A 829 29.59 -5.20 17.85
CA GLN A 829 30.46 -6.24 17.33
C GLN A 829 29.93 -6.86 16.03
N GLY A 830 30.85 -7.38 15.21
CA GLY A 830 30.57 -8.00 13.91
C GLY A 830 30.08 -9.46 14.02
N PRO A 831 29.90 -10.15 12.88
CA PRO A 831 29.24 -11.45 12.83
C PRO A 831 30.11 -12.58 13.42
N GLY A 832 29.75 -13.04 14.62
CA GLY A 832 30.25 -14.28 15.22
C GLY A 832 29.15 -15.35 15.25
N SER A 833 29.27 -16.40 14.45
CA SER A 833 28.30 -17.50 14.40
C SER A 833 28.47 -18.45 15.59
N ARG A 834 27.57 -18.40 16.57
CA ARG A 834 27.36 -19.46 17.59
C ARG A 834 25.88 -19.60 17.93
N GLN A 835 25.45 -20.83 18.17
CA GLN A 835 24.11 -21.16 18.64
C GLN A 835 23.93 -20.66 20.09
N TYR A 836 22.70 -20.31 20.46
CA TYR A 836 22.31 -20.04 21.84
C TYR A 836 20.93 -20.65 22.09
N GLU A 837 20.80 -21.36 23.21
CA GLU A 837 19.53 -21.93 23.67
C GLU A 837 18.63 -20.84 24.29
N PRO A 838 17.30 -21.06 24.36
CA PRO A 838 16.34 -20.02 24.71
C PRO A 838 16.20 -19.83 26.22
N ASP A 839 16.96 -18.89 26.79
CA ASP A 839 16.81 -18.51 28.20
C ASP A 839 15.58 -17.59 28.45
N GLN A 840 15.04 -17.61 29.67
CA GLN A 840 13.66 -17.20 29.94
C GLN A 840 13.45 -15.68 30.04
N TRP A 841 12.79 -15.09 29.03
CA TRP A 841 12.28 -13.71 29.11
C TRP A 841 11.01 -13.60 29.96
N ARG A 842 11.19 -13.50 31.28
CA ARG A 842 10.15 -12.96 32.18
C ARG A 842 10.10 -11.43 32.08
N ARG A 843 8.89 -10.88 32.27
CA ARG A 843 8.55 -9.45 32.24
C ARG A 843 9.59 -8.55 32.92
N TYR A 844 10.04 -7.53 32.20
CA TYR A 844 10.48 -6.22 32.69
C TYR A 844 9.98 -5.15 31.72
#